data_AF-A0A8B8A7I4-F1
#
_entry.id   AF-A0A8B8A7I4-F1
#
_cell.length_a   1.000
_cell.length_b   1.000
_cell.length_c   1.000
_cell.angle_alpha   90.00
_cell.angle_beta   90.00
_cell.angle_gamma   90.00
#
_symmetry.space_group_name_H-M   'P 1'
#
loop_
_entity.id
_entity.type
_entity.pdbx_description
1 polymer ?
#
loop_
_entity_poly.entity_id
_entity_poly.type
_entity_poly.pdbx_seq_one_letter_code
_entity_poly.pdbx_strand_id
1 'polypeptide(L)'
;MAAQTPANPLTPDMQAVYAKWESRGPKVGGGSLGKGSPAIKWDQVGQLAEKITQEGRAKWRERYGESVGPLAHRRARQRNRKPAALPVESVSTSVIAEFKSKPIITPESLMVTRPYMGKCCSCMPISQVDFSTVEAVKMGFRNILDLDIRGRHWKEKYFANIVYGVRRRTNHIYPDVSSSVLHHPRVCEAIAQEDAESKGSAAKRAHRILQVMKSTITGRFTGFVAWILTKILPSILRAILVHKGQVDVIKRASERGLPMIYLPLHRSHLDYVLMTFILWHYKIKTPYVAAGINLNIPVFGRIMKSLGGFFIRRKLDKKTGKKDVVYRSILHIYIEELLRSGQSMEFFLEGGRSRSGKSLTPKAGLLSIIKETLCSGHLEDVYIVPVSINYEKLMDGNYSTEQLGLPKKPESFIGAIKALLKVCRTQFGCVRVDFCQPFSLKEYLQNTQCNQSSVQGSEPNSDGELSADSEPSSPPVIWRHGSMSSLYGTDIGEENRQIVKSLAEHITYTSTQSTALMSTNLLAFLLLKKHRQGVEGAQLALDLDWLISELKVRQRDVGFTGKPEEVIQYASALLGENLVTRTTEPGACVEFYKPNVELTAIVELSYYSNAVLSAFILESVVSCAVIYCCDLSLDNIPGHMTCPATRDEILATAVEICQLLQYEFIFVSPCKQLEEVLAEELDQMISMEVLQVNETLCEDQYTSYEKGWAQRLSSNMAWRDEDDEEEEEDLLFQQTCQVNVERADCVEKLKFFHQVLAPFLESYYVTACQINKCLHAQLTESEFLHHIHMEAKRRVFDNLASNEESVVLDSLKNALKSFSDLKIIDIYCVGNMRMVELHDHFEVKEKVYKYIELLEVLKG
;
A
#
# COMPACT_ATOMS: atom_id res chain seq x y z
N MET A 1 -49.58 34.86 35.65
CA MET A 1 -49.14 35.95 34.77
C MET A 1 -47.64 35.81 34.55
N ALA A 2 -47.24 35.22 33.43
CA ALA A 2 -45.85 35.07 33.01
C ALA A 2 -45.84 35.18 31.48
N ALA A 3 -44.98 36.05 30.96
CA ALA A 3 -44.92 36.44 29.56
C ALA A 3 -44.27 35.36 28.69
N GLN A 4 -44.87 35.14 27.51
CA GLN A 4 -44.37 34.31 26.42
C GLN A 4 -43.25 35.04 25.65
N THR A 5 -42.19 34.32 25.31
CA THR A 5 -41.33 34.64 24.15
C THR A 5 -41.09 33.34 23.37
N PRO A 6 -41.28 33.31 22.04
CA PRO A 6 -41.14 32.10 21.23
C PRO A 6 -39.68 31.87 20.78
N ALA A 7 -39.30 30.60 20.75
CA ALA A 7 -38.05 30.10 20.22
C ALA A 7 -38.00 30.22 18.68
N ASN A 8 -36.89 30.74 18.15
CA ASN A 8 -36.55 30.68 16.73
C ASN A 8 -35.80 29.37 16.41
N PRO A 9 -36.25 28.55 15.45
CA PRO A 9 -35.46 27.44 14.92
C PRO A 9 -34.54 27.94 13.80
N LEU A 10 -33.22 27.88 14.01
CA LEU A 10 -32.20 28.07 12.97
C LEU A 10 -31.79 26.71 12.41
N THR A 11 -32.68 26.09 11.64
CA THR A 11 -32.35 24.98 10.73
C THR A 11 -32.69 25.42 9.31
N PRO A 12 -31.73 25.49 8.36
CA PRO A 12 -32.07 25.75 6.97
C PRO A 12 -32.84 24.55 6.41
N ASP A 13 -33.96 24.84 5.74
CA ASP A 13 -34.70 23.88 4.91
C ASP A 13 -33.75 23.25 3.87
N MET A 14 -33.43 21.96 4.06
CA MET A 14 -32.52 21.22 3.20
C MET A 14 -33.00 21.17 1.74
N GLN A 15 -34.31 21.22 1.46
CA GLN A 15 -34.80 21.22 0.08
C GLN A 15 -34.46 22.51 -0.66
N ALA A 16 -34.47 23.65 0.03
CA ALA A 16 -34.06 24.94 -0.53
C ALA A 16 -32.55 25.01 -0.81
N VAL A 17 -31.72 24.30 -0.05
CA VAL A 17 -30.26 24.22 -0.26
C VAL A 17 -29.91 23.37 -1.48
N TYR A 18 -30.58 22.22 -1.67
CA TYR A 18 -30.37 21.36 -2.84
C TYR A 18 -30.84 22.02 -4.15
N ALA A 19 -32.00 22.70 -4.15
CA ALA A 19 -32.50 23.42 -5.32
C ALA A 19 -31.55 24.56 -5.76
N LYS A 20 -30.88 25.21 -4.80
CA LYS A 20 -29.91 26.30 -5.07
C LYS A 20 -28.57 25.78 -5.61
N TRP A 21 -28.23 24.52 -5.34
CA TRP A 21 -27.05 23.86 -5.88
C TRP A 21 -27.27 23.36 -7.31
N GLU A 22 -28.44 22.80 -7.61
CA GLU A 22 -28.80 22.35 -8.97
C GLU A 22 -28.91 23.51 -9.98
N SER A 23 -29.35 24.69 -9.53
CA SER A 23 -29.43 25.89 -10.38
C SER A 23 -28.08 26.49 -10.80
N ARG A 24 -26.96 26.02 -10.23
CA ARG A 24 -25.59 26.52 -10.51
C ARG A 24 -24.75 25.57 -11.38
N GLY A 25 -25.32 24.50 -11.91
CA GLY A 25 -24.69 23.67 -12.94
C GLY A 25 -24.62 24.38 -14.30
N PRO A 26 -23.62 24.10 -15.15
CA PRO A 26 -23.52 24.72 -16.47
C PRO A 26 -24.69 24.26 -17.35
N LYS A 27 -25.53 25.21 -17.77
CA LYS A 27 -26.65 24.96 -18.68
C LYS A 27 -26.15 24.49 -20.04
N VAL A 28 -26.45 23.25 -20.38
CA VAL A 28 -26.36 22.71 -21.74
C VAL A 28 -27.54 23.27 -22.52
N GLY A 29 -27.29 24.27 -23.36
CA GLY A 29 -28.28 24.80 -24.32
C GLY A 29 -28.17 24.07 -25.65
N GLY A 30 -29.18 23.26 -25.99
CA GLY A 30 -29.43 22.79 -27.35
C GLY A 30 -30.40 23.73 -28.07
N GLY A 31 -30.03 24.15 -29.28
CA GLY A 31 -30.87 24.92 -30.20
C GLY A 31 -30.17 25.08 -31.55
N SER A 32 -30.81 24.67 -32.63
CA SER A 32 -30.23 24.35 -33.94
C SER A 32 -30.08 25.53 -34.92
N LEU A 33 -29.05 25.40 -35.78
CA LEU A 33 -28.96 25.76 -37.22
C LEU A 33 -29.12 27.24 -37.66
N GLY A 34 -28.02 27.79 -38.18
CA GLY A 34 -27.99 28.98 -39.02
C GLY A 34 -26.61 29.24 -39.63
N LYS A 35 -26.48 28.91 -40.92
CA LYS A 35 -25.37 29.06 -41.89
C LYS A 35 -24.35 30.20 -41.66
N GLY A 36 -23.08 29.91 -41.97
CA GLY A 36 -22.12 30.91 -42.46
C GLY A 36 -20.74 30.88 -41.81
N SER A 37 -19.82 30.08 -42.33
CA SER A 37 -18.38 30.33 -42.15
C SER A 37 -17.96 31.53 -43.01
N PRO A 38 -16.99 32.33 -42.55
CA PRO A 38 -15.72 32.26 -43.25
C PRO A 38 -14.52 32.11 -42.31
N ALA A 39 -13.54 31.36 -42.82
CA ALA A 39 -12.23 31.15 -42.23
C ALA A 39 -11.50 32.48 -42.00
N ILE A 40 -10.98 32.68 -40.79
CA ILE A 40 -10.00 33.74 -40.51
C ILE A 40 -8.61 33.11 -40.49
N LYS A 41 -7.76 33.68 -41.36
CA LYS A 41 -6.36 33.35 -41.58
C LYS A 41 -5.51 33.62 -40.34
N TRP A 42 -4.48 32.79 -40.16
CA TRP A 42 -3.50 32.81 -39.06
C TRP A 42 -2.42 33.90 -39.18
N ASP A 43 -2.76 35.10 -39.67
CA ASP A 43 -1.80 36.20 -39.83
C ASP A 43 -2.24 37.42 -39.03
N GLN A 44 -2.29 37.33 -37.69
CA GLN A 44 -2.39 38.52 -36.80
C GLN A 44 -2.17 38.25 -35.29
N VAL A 45 -1.30 37.32 -34.89
CA VAL A 45 -0.82 37.24 -33.49
C VAL A 45 0.55 37.90 -33.39
N GLY A 46 0.53 39.23 -33.47
CA GLY A 46 1.74 40.03 -33.41
C GLY A 46 1.40 41.51 -33.30
N GLN A 47 0.64 41.90 -32.26
CA GLN A 47 0.51 43.28 -31.74
C GLN A 47 -0.64 43.32 -30.71
N LEU A 48 -0.38 42.92 -29.47
CA LEU A 48 -1.26 43.28 -28.34
C LEU A 48 -0.44 43.51 -27.07
N ALA A 49 0.52 44.43 -27.17
CA ALA A 49 1.29 44.93 -26.04
C ALA A 49 1.56 46.43 -26.22
N GLU A 50 0.50 47.22 -26.41
CA GLU A 50 0.57 48.69 -26.28
C GLU A 50 -0.83 49.28 -26.32
N LYS A 51 -1.35 49.70 -25.15
CA LYS A 51 -2.33 50.79 -24.96
C LYS A 51 -2.74 50.87 -23.50
N ILE A 52 -1.97 51.64 -22.71
CA ILE A 52 -2.54 52.35 -21.55
C ILE A 52 -3.20 53.60 -22.13
N THR A 53 -4.52 53.63 -22.15
CA THR A 53 -5.34 54.75 -22.65
C THR A 53 -5.11 56.01 -21.83
N GLN A 54 -5.23 57.18 -22.48
CA GLN A 54 -5.06 58.50 -21.84
C GLN A 54 -5.99 58.72 -20.63
N GLU A 55 -7.17 58.09 -20.63
CA GLU A 55 -8.10 58.10 -19.48
C GLU A 55 -7.51 57.50 -18.21
N GLY A 56 -6.68 56.45 -18.31
CA GLY A 56 -6.04 55.84 -17.15
C GLY A 56 -5.04 56.78 -16.47
N ARG A 57 -4.40 57.67 -17.24
CA ARG A 57 -3.47 58.68 -16.71
C ARG A 57 -4.16 59.89 -16.11
N ALA A 58 -5.39 60.19 -16.53
CA ALA A 58 -6.21 61.24 -15.92
C ALA A 58 -6.67 60.81 -14.52
N LYS A 59 -7.22 59.59 -14.39
CA LYS A 59 -7.64 59.03 -13.09
C LYS A 59 -6.50 58.81 -12.10
N TRP A 60 -5.29 58.49 -12.58
CA TRP A 60 -4.12 58.37 -11.71
C TRP A 60 -3.69 59.71 -11.12
N ARG A 61 -3.71 60.78 -11.93
CA ARG A 61 -3.34 62.14 -11.50
C ARG A 61 -4.34 62.72 -10.50
N GLU A 62 -5.62 62.46 -10.71
CA GLU A 62 -6.69 62.85 -9.77
C GLU A 62 -6.52 62.18 -8.39
N ARG A 63 -6.04 60.93 -8.37
CA ARG A 63 -5.93 60.14 -7.13
C ARG A 63 -4.63 60.36 -6.35
N TYR A 64 -3.53 60.73 -7.00
CA TYR A 64 -2.20 60.74 -6.37
C TYR A 64 -1.42 62.06 -6.52
N GLY A 65 -1.99 63.09 -7.17
CA GLY A 65 -1.35 64.40 -7.34
C GLY A 65 -0.20 64.41 -8.37
N GLU A 66 0.22 65.60 -8.81
CA GLU A 66 1.21 65.77 -9.89
C GLU A 66 2.63 65.30 -9.54
N SER A 67 2.93 65.11 -8.25
CA SER A 67 4.25 64.72 -7.77
C SER A 67 4.54 63.22 -7.82
N VAL A 68 3.55 62.37 -8.15
CA VAL A 68 3.69 60.91 -8.16
C VAL A 68 3.46 60.33 -9.56
N GLY A 69 4.54 60.17 -10.32
CA GLY A 69 4.51 59.48 -11.61
C GLY A 69 4.36 57.96 -11.48
N PRO A 70 3.64 57.27 -12.39
CA PRO A 70 3.53 55.81 -12.35
C PRO A 70 4.87 55.12 -12.63
N LEU A 71 5.22 54.13 -11.80
CA LEU A 71 6.48 53.37 -11.85
C LEU A 71 6.65 52.63 -13.18
N ALA A 72 7.66 53.03 -13.95
CA ALA A 72 8.09 52.31 -15.14
C ALA A 72 9.01 51.13 -14.76
N HIS A 73 8.64 49.91 -15.16
CA HIS A 73 9.54 48.75 -15.07
C HIS A 73 10.71 48.91 -16.04
N ARG A 74 11.85 49.42 -15.54
CA ARG A 74 13.12 49.49 -16.27
C ARG A 74 14.03 48.34 -15.83
N ARG A 75 14.32 47.40 -16.74
CA ARG A 75 15.39 46.41 -16.58
C ARG A 75 16.75 47.13 -16.58
N ALA A 76 17.35 47.32 -15.42
CA ALA A 76 18.72 47.80 -15.30
C ALA A 76 19.69 46.61 -15.14
N ARG A 77 20.60 46.44 -16.11
CA ARG A 77 21.82 45.63 -15.99
C ARG A 77 22.74 46.32 -14.99
N GLN A 78 22.88 45.78 -13.77
CA GLN A 78 23.95 46.17 -12.87
C GLN A 78 25.19 45.31 -13.13
N ARG A 79 26.27 45.99 -13.52
CA ARG A 79 27.61 45.46 -13.79
C ARG A 79 28.36 45.53 -12.45
N ASN A 80 28.57 44.38 -11.80
CA ASN A 80 29.25 44.31 -10.50
C ASN A 80 30.71 44.81 -10.61
N ARG A 81 31.03 45.86 -9.87
CA ARG A 81 32.40 46.26 -9.52
C ARG A 81 32.96 45.26 -8.49
N LYS A 82 34.20 44.80 -8.70
CA LYS A 82 34.96 43.98 -7.74
C LYS A 82 35.40 44.84 -6.54
N PRO A 83 35.28 44.38 -5.29
CA PRO A 83 36.05 44.92 -4.18
C PRO A 83 37.48 44.35 -4.18
N ALA A 84 38.42 45.13 -3.67
CA ALA A 84 39.86 44.85 -3.61
C ALA A 84 40.18 43.64 -2.71
N ALA A 85 41.20 42.87 -3.09
CA ALA A 85 41.66 41.68 -2.39
C ALA A 85 42.56 42.02 -1.20
N LEU A 86 42.36 41.35 -0.06
CA LEU A 86 43.37 41.18 0.97
C LEU A 86 44.28 40.00 0.59
N PRO A 87 45.60 40.05 0.89
CA PRO A 87 46.53 38.99 0.53
C PRO A 87 46.31 37.78 1.46
N VAL A 88 45.89 36.66 0.90
CA VAL A 88 45.91 35.37 1.59
C VAL A 88 47.11 34.59 1.05
N GLU A 89 47.98 34.22 1.97
CA GLU A 89 49.19 33.44 1.75
C GLU A 89 48.91 32.15 0.96
N SER A 90 49.89 31.77 0.14
CA SER A 90 49.88 30.59 -0.70
C SER A 90 49.78 29.31 0.14
N VAL A 91 48.60 28.71 0.21
CA VAL A 91 48.43 27.36 0.75
C VAL A 91 48.64 26.32 -0.37
N SER A 92 49.50 25.35 -0.06
CA SER A 92 49.98 24.25 -0.90
C SER A 92 48.93 23.66 -1.87
N THR A 93 49.30 23.57 -3.15
CA THR A 93 48.51 22.99 -4.24
C THR A 93 48.30 21.48 -4.13
N SER A 94 48.85 20.82 -3.11
CA SER A 94 48.64 19.38 -2.85
C SER A 94 47.30 19.05 -2.19
N VAL A 95 46.51 20.03 -1.75
CA VAL A 95 45.14 19.85 -1.21
C VAL A 95 44.05 20.11 -2.27
N ILE A 96 44.42 20.52 -3.49
CA ILE A 96 43.47 20.95 -4.55
C ILE A 96 42.88 19.76 -5.35
N ALA A 97 43.05 18.52 -4.88
CA ALA A 97 42.47 17.34 -5.50
C ALA A 97 41.47 16.58 -4.61
N GLU A 98 40.84 17.22 -3.62
CA GLU A 98 39.55 16.72 -3.16
C GLU A 98 38.46 17.10 -4.16
N PHE A 99 38.19 16.18 -5.08
CA PHE A 99 36.97 16.17 -5.84
C PHE A 99 35.82 16.42 -4.87
N LYS A 100 35.09 17.52 -5.04
CA LYS A 100 33.78 17.73 -4.40
C LYS A 100 32.80 16.65 -4.90
N SER A 101 33.00 15.37 -4.60
CA SER A 101 31.93 14.38 -4.59
C SER A 101 30.90 14.90 -3.61
N LYS A 102 29.66 15.04 -4.08
CA LYS A 102 28.53 15.31 -3.17
C LYS A 102 28.59 14.22 -2.08
N PRO A 103 28.39 14.55 -0.79
CA PRO A 103 28.56 13.58 0.27
C PRO A 103 27.68 12.38 -0.04
N ILE A 104 28.31 11.21 -0.09
CA ILE A 104 27.57 9.96 -0.04
C ILE A 104 26.90 9.98 1.33
N ILE A 105 25.57 9.91 1.37
CA ILE A 105 24.88 9.69 2.63
C ILE A 105 25.17 8.22 2.99
N THR A 106 26.23 8.02 3.76
CA THR A 106 26.56 6.71 4.35
C THR A 106 25.66 6.46 5.55
N PRO A 107 25.34 5.20 5.88
CA PRO A 107 24.67 4.88 7.13
C PRO A 107 25.35 5.51 8.36
N GLU A 108 26.69 5.59 8.37
CA GLU A 108 27.44 6.26 9.46
C GLU A 108 27.21 7.77 9.53
N SER A 109 27.08 8.46 8.38
CA SER A 109 26.74 9.89 8.34
C SER A 109 25.31 10.19 8.83
N LEU A 110 24.49 9.15 8.96
CA LEU A 110 23.13 9.21 9.51
C LEU A 110 23.07 8.84 11.00
N MET A 111 24.22 8.54 11.64
CA MET A 111 24.34 8.09 13.04
C MET A 111 23.39 6.94 13.43
N VAL A 112 22.91 6.16 12.44
CA VAL A 112 21.97 5.05 12.64
C VAL A 112 22.33 3.93 11.67
N THR A 113 22.65 2.75 12.19
CA THR A 113 22.72 1.51 11.42
C THR A 113 21.32 1.18 10.91
N ARG A 114 21.08 1.35 9.61
CA ARG A 114 19.79 1.05 8.98
C ARG A 114 19.68 -0.44 8.63
N PRO A 115 18.53 -1.08 8.83
CA PRO A 115 18.33 -2.46 8.40
C PRO A 115 18.34 -2.54 6.87
N TYR A 116 18.94 -3.61 6.34
CA TYR A 116 18.84 -3.90 4.90
C TYR A 116 17.50 -4.57 4.63
N MET A 117 16.56 -3.80 4.08
CA MET A 117 15.20 -4.26 3.82
C MET A 117 15.10 -5.14 2.58
N GLY A 118 14.18 -6.10 2.62
CA GLY A 118 13.79 -6.90 1.45
C GLY A 118 14.71 -8.07 1.12
N LYS A 119 15.42 -8.64 2.11
CA LYS A 119 16.13 -9.92 1.91
C LYS A 119 15.14 -11.05 1.63
N CYS A 120 15.58 -12.06 0.88
CA CYS A 120 14.81 -13.28 0.70
C CYS A 120 14.57 -13.98 2.04
N CYS A 121 13.38 -14.57 2.19
CA CYS A 121 13.02 -15.42 3.31
C CYS A 121 13.81 -16.74 3.28
N SER A 122 13.90 -17.44 4.42
CA SER A 122 14.50 -18.76 4.56
C SER A 122 13.86 -19.83 3.68
N CYS A 123 12.63 -19.62 3.20
CA CYS A 123 11.99 -20.52 2.22
C CYS A 123 12.64 -20.49 0.82
N MET A 124 13.62 -19.59 0.58
CA MET A 124 14.39 -19.50 -0.66
C MET A 124 15.90 -19.35 -0.35
N PRO A 125 16.54 -20.38 0.22
CA PRO A 125 17.91 -20.31 0.72
C PRO A 125 18.94 -20.07 -0.40
N ILE A 126 18.71 -20.57 -1.61
CA ILE A 126 19.63 -20.39 -2.75
C ILE A 126 19.58 -18.92 -3.18
N SER A 127 18.39 -18.39 -3.47
CA SER A 127 18.22 -16.98 -3.83
C SER A 127 18.71 -16.03 -2.74
N GLN A 128 18.54 -16.41 -1.46
CA GLN A 128 19.01 -15.65 -0.32
C GLN A 128 20.53 -15.50 -0.32
N VAL A 129 21.29 -16.57 -0.62
CA VAL A 129 22.75 -16.55 -0.67
C VAL A 129 23.26 -15.90 -1.96
N ASP A 130 22.67 -16.24 -3.10
CA ASP A 130 23.11 -15.86 -4.46
C ASP A 130 23.35 -14.37 -4.67
N PHE A 131 22.55 -13.54 -4.00
CA PHE A 131 22.61 -12.09 -4.10
C PHE A 131 22.92 -11.41 -2.75
N SER A 132 23.20 -12.18 -1.71
CA SER A 132 23.66 -11.61 -0.43
C SER A 132 25.06 -11.04 -0.60
N THR A 133 25.21 -9.75 -0.37
CA THR A 133 26.53 -9.13 -0.29
C THR A 133 26.56 -8.19 0.90
N VAL A 134 27.41 -8.50 1.88
CA VAL A 134 27.66 -7.67 3.07
C VAL A 134 28.05 -6.24 2.66
N GLU A 135 28.73 -6.09 1.53
CA GLU A 135 29.13 -4.81 0.95
C GLU A 135 27.94 -3.97 0.46
N ALA A 136 26.88 -4.60 -0.05
CA ALA A 136 25.70 -3.88 -0.55
C ALA A 136 25.05 -3.04 0.55
N VAL A 137 25.00 -3.56 1.79
CA VAL A 137 24.42 -2.86 2.95
C VAL A 137 25.14 -1.54 3.26
N LYS A 138 26.45 -1.46 2.99
CA LYS A 138 27.28 -0.29 3.32
C LYS A 138 27.22 0.83 2.28
N MET A 139 26.65 0.58 1.09
CA MET A 139 26.70 1.53 -0.03
C MET A 139 25.80 2.78 0.11
N GLY A 140 24.87 2.77 1.06
CA GLY A 140 23.98 3.92 1.36
C GLY A 140 23.02 4.31 0.23
N PHE A 141 22.45 5.51 0.34
CA PHE A 141 21.43 6.02 -0.57
C PHE A 141 21.98 6.95 -1.65
N ARG A 142 21.29 6.96 -2.80
CA ARG A 142 21.51 7.94 -3.85
C ARG A 142 20.22 8.67 -4.18
N ASN A 143 20.29 10.00 -4.19
CA ASN A 143 19.27 10.81 -4.84
C ASN A 143 19.45 10.73 -6.37
N ILE A 144 18.49 10.14 -7.07
CA ILE A 144 18.55 9.96 -8.53
C ILE A 144 18.41 11.28 -9.28
N LEU A 145 17.78 12.27 -8.65
CA LEU A 145 17.66 13.63 -9.19
C LEU A 145 18.98 14.39 -9.17
N ASP A 146 19.94 13.96 -8.34
CA ASP A 146 21.31 14.47 -8.34
C ASP A 146 22.12 13.84 -9.49
N LEU A 147 21.84 14.32 -10.69
CA LEU A 147 22.52 13.87 -11.90
C LEU A 147 24.01 14.23 -11.82
N ASP A 148 24.89 13.25 -11.94
CA ASP A 148 26.33 13.48 -12.03
C ASP A 148 26.67 13.96 -13.45
N ILE A 149 26.59 15.28 -13.62
CA ILE A 149 26.81 15.94 -14.90
C ILE A 149 28.12 16.71 -14.84
N ARG A 150 29.23 15.99 -14.64
CA ARG A 150 30.56 16.57 -14.81
C ARG A 150 31.02 16.36 -16.23
N GLY A 151 31.07 17.45 -16.97
CA GLY A 151 31.70 17.52 -18.27
C GLY A 151 32.99 18.33 -18.22
N ARG A 152 34.06 17.82 -18.82
CA ARG A 152 35.32 18.57 -18.99
C ARG A 152 35.18 19.63 -20.10
N HIS A 153 34.20 19.50 -21.00
CA HIS A 153 34.04 20.36 -22.19
C HIS A 153 32.88 21.36 -22.10
N TRP A 154 32.98 22.48 -22.82
CA TRP A 154 31.97 23.56 -22.81
C TRP A 154 30.57 23.10 -23.28
N LYS A 155 30.48 22.21 -24.28
CA LYS A 155 29.20 21.63 -24.75
C LYS A 155 28.50 20.81 -23.67
N GLU A 156 29.28 20.17 -22.79
CA GLU A 156 28.75 19.37 -21.69
C GLU A 156 28.26 20.23 -20.52
N LYS A 157 28.75 21.47 -20.39
CA LYS A 157 28.22 22.43 -19.42
C LYS A 157 26.85 22.98 -19.82
N TYR A 158 26.63 23.25 -21.12
CA TYR A 158 25.36 23.80 -21.62
C TYR A 158 24.31 22.73 -21.97
N PHE A 159 24.73 21.57 -22.49
CA PHE A 159 23.85 20.46 -22.87
C PHE A 159 23.97 19.24 -21.95
N ALA A 160 24.41 19.50 -20.72
CA ALA A 160 24.52 18.59 -19.59
C ALA A 160 23.51 17.43 -19.58
N ASN A 161 22.20 17.75 -19.51
CA ASN A 161 21.16 16.70 -19.45
C ASN A 161 21.02 15.91 -20.75
N ILE A 162 21.23 16.54 -21.91
CA ILE A 162 21.15 15.85 -23.21
C ILE A 162 22.30 14.85 -23.30
N VAL A 163 23.52 15.28 -22.97
CA VAL A 163 24.70 14.40 -22.92
C VAL A 163 24.48 13.26 -21.92
N TYR A 164 23.92 13.57 -20.75
CA TYR A 164 23.58 12.59 -19.72
C TYR A 164 22.63 11.50 -20.26
N GLY A 165 21.59 11.90 -21.01
CA GLY A 165 20.65 10.97 -21.61
C GLY A 165 21.24 10.14 -22.74
N VAL A 166 22.07 10.76 -23.59
CA VAL A 166 22.75 10.05 -24.69
C VAL A 166 23.73 9.00 -24.17
N ARG A 167 24.46 9.27 -23.08
CA ARG A 167 25.38 8.33 -22.42
C ARG A 167 24.71 7.11 -21.79
N ARG A 168 23.39 7.16 -21.62
CA ARG A 168 22.55 6.11 -21.02
C ARG A 168 21.61 5.46 -22.02
N ARG A 169 21.91 5.58 -23.32
CA ARG A 169 21.24 4.76 -24.32
C ARG A 169 21.51 3.28 -24.01
N THR A 170 20.44 2.53 -23.81
CA THR A 170 20.48 1.08 -23.69
C THR A 170 20.40 0.49 -25.11
N ASN A 171 21.30 -0.44 -25.43
CA ASN A 171 21.32 -1.13 -26.73
C ASN A 171 20.48 -2.41 -26.71
N HIS A 172 19.44 -2.48 -25.87
CA HIS A 172 18.58 -3.66 -25.79
C HIS A 172 17.67 -3.75 -27.02
N ILE A 173 17.53 -4.97 -27.53
CA ILE A 173 16.62 -5.28 -28.64
C ILE A 173 15.27 -5.70 -28.04
N TYR A 174 14.23 -5.03 -28.52
CA TYR A 174 12.84 -5.31 -28.16
C TYR A 174 12.14 -5.89 -29.38
N PRO A 175 11.95 -7.22 -29.45
CA PRO A 175 11.39 -7.87 -30.63
C PRO A 175 9.89 -7.62 -30.77
N ASP A 176 9.39 -7.58 -32.01
CA ASP A 176 7.96 -7.63 -32.29
C ASP A 176 7.49 -9.09 -32.33
N VAL A 177 6.81 -9.52 -31.27
CA VAL A 177 6.28 -10.88 -31.13
C VAL A 177 4.92 -11.06 -31.84
N SER A 178 4.38 -10.03 -32.49
CA SER A 178 3.01 -10.05 -33.02
C SER A 178 2.74 -11.21 -33.97
N SER A 179 3.70 -11.52 -34.84
CA SER A 179 3.56 -12.60 -35.82
C SER A 179 3.57 -13.97 -35.14
N SER A 180 4.49 -14.23 -34.21
CA SER A 180 4.55 -15.48 -33.45
C SER A 180 3.25 -15.74 -32.70
N VAL A 181 2.69 -14.71 -32.06
CA VAL A 181 1.44 -14.81 -31.28
C VAL A 181 0.25 -15.24 -32.15
N LEU A 182 0.11 -14.67 -33.36
CA LEU A 182 -1.04 -14.97 -34.23
C LEU A 182 -0.98 -16.35 -34.89
N HIS A 183 0.23 -16.90 -35.07
CA HIS A 183 0.43 -18.22 -35.67
C HIS A 183 0.58 -19.34 -34.62
N HIS A 184 0.52 -19.01 -33.34
CA HIS A 184 0.65 -19.99 -32.27
C HIS A 184 -0.55 -20.95 -32.26
N PRO A 185 -0.36 -22.28 -32.14
CA PRO A 185 -1.43 -23.28 -32.21
C PRO A 185 -2.61 -22.97 -31.28
N ARG A 186 -2.34 -22.64 -30.02
CA ARG A 186 -3.35 -22.25 -29.01
C ARG A 186 -4.23 -21.06 -29.42
N VAL A 187 -3.67 -20.10 -30.17
CA VAL A 187 -4.43 -18.93 -30.66
C VAL A 187 -5.23 -19.32 -31.90
N CYS A 188 -4.65 -20.11 -32.81
CA CYS A 188 -5.34 -20.62 -33.98
C CYS A 188 -6.55 -21.50 -33.62
N GLU A 189 -6.41 -22.39 -32.63
CA GLU A 189 -7.50 -23.21 -32.10
C GLU A 189 -8.61 -22.36 -31.48
N ALA A 190 -8.26 -21.38 -30.65
CA ALA A 190 -9.23 -20.46 -30.06
C ALA A 190 -9.98 -19.64 -31.12
N ILE A 191 -9.29 -19.23 -32.19
CA ILE A 191 -9.89 -18.55 -33.34
C ILE A 191 -10.85 -19.50 -34.07
N ALA A 192 -10.43 -20.75 -34.35
CA ALA A 192 -11.26 -21.74 -35.04
C ALA A 192 -12.53 -22.06 -34.25
N GLN A 193 -12.42 -22.21 -32.93
CA GLN A 193 -13.56 -22.44 -32.04
C GLN A 193 -14.56 -21.27 -32.07
N GLU A 194 -14.08 -20.02 -32.03
CA GLU A 194 -14.96 -18.84 -32.11
C GLU A 194 -15.53 -18.63 -33.53
N ASP A 195 -14.78 -18.98 -34.58
CA ASP A 195 -15.24 -18.86 -35.97
C ASP A 195 -16.36 -19.85 -36.32
N ALA A 196 -16.36 -21.04 -35.70
CA ALA A 196 -17.47 -21.99 -35.78
C ALA A 196 -18.80 -21.37 -35.29
N GLU A 197 -18.74 -20.46 -34.31
CA GLU A 197 -19.91 -19.75 -33.78
C GLU A 197 -20.25 -18.45 -34.54
N SER A 198 -19.26 -17.78 -35.16
CA SER A 198 -19.36 -16.37 -35.59
C SER A 198 -19.16 -16.09 -37.09
N LYS A 199 -19.12 -17.11 -37.95
CA LYS A 199 -19.05 -17.01 -39.42
C LYS A 199 -17.82 -16.23 -39.95
N GLY A 200 -16.62 -16.52 -39.45
CA GLY A 200 -15.35 -16.10 -40.08
C GLY A 200 -14.82 -14.70 -39.72
N SER A 201 -15.28 -14.11 -38.61
CA SER A 201 -14.85 -12.77 -38.14
C SER A 201 -13.79 -12.82 -37.04
N ALA A 202 -13.51 -13.99 -36.45
CA ALA A 202 -12.66 -14.14 -35.28
C ALA A 202 -11.19 -13.82 -35.56
N ALA A 203 -10.65 -14.16 -36.74
CA ALA A 203 -9.28 -13.81 -37.11
C ALA A 203 -9.03 -12.29 -37.17
N LYS A 204 -9.96 -11.52 -37.76
CA LYS A 204 -9.89 -10.04 -37.80
C LYS A 204 -9.99 -9.46 -36.39
N ARG A 205 -10.82 -10.07 -35.54
CA ARG A 205 -10.96 -9.70 -34.13
C ARG A 205 -9.68 -9.97 -33.34
N ALA A 206 -9.06 -11.13 -33.50
CA ALA A 206 -7.79 -11.49 -32.87
C ALA A 206 -6.69 -10.48 -33.22
N HIS A 207 -6.56 -10.14 -34.50
CA HIS A 207 -5.62 -9.11 -34.94
C HIS A 207 -5.90 -7.76 -34.26
N ARG A 208 -7.17 -7.31 -34.19
CA ARG A 208 -7.54 -6.06 -33.50
C ARG A 208 -7.20 -6.10 -32.01
N ILE A 209 -7.47 -7.22 -31.33
CA ILE A 209 -7.13 -7.41 -29.91
C ILE A 209 -5.63 -7.23 -29.71
N LEU A 210 -4.81 -7.93 -30.51
CA LEU A 210 -3.36 -7.86 -30.41
C LEU A 210 -2.83 -6.46 -30.73
N GLN A 211 -3.35 -5.79 -31.77
CA GLN A 211 -2.95 -4.42 -32.10
C GLN A 211 -3.26 -3.42 -30.98
N VAL A 212 -4.37 -3.60 -30.26
CA VAL A 212 -4.71 -2.78 -29.09
C VAL A 212 -3.80 -3.12 -27.91
N MET A 213 -3.55 -4.40 -27.67
CA MET A 213 -2.75 -4.90 -26.54
C MET A 213 -1.26 -4.55 -26.67
N LYS A 214 -0.66 -4.80 -27.83
CA LYS A 214 0.79 -4.80 -28.01
C LYS A 214 1.46 -3.47 -27.68
N SER A 215 2.67 -3.58 -27.16
CA SER A 215 3.61 -2.48 -26.96
C SER A 215 4.47 -2.26 -28.22
N THR A 216 5.03 -1.06 -28.37
CA THR A 216 5.92 -0.67 -29.47
C THR A 216 7.13 0.07 -28.92
N ILE A 217 7.75 -0.51 -27.89
CA ILE A 217 8.86 0.11 -27.15
C ILE A 217 10.03 0.45 -28.08
N THR A 218 10.58 1.66 -27.94
CA THR A 218 11.76 2.08 -28.70
C THR A 218 12.77 2.78 -27.80
N GLY A 219 13.99 2.24 -27.71
CA GLY A 219 15.02 2.77 -26.81
C GLY A 219 15.37 4.25 -27.05
N ARG A 220 15.28 4.72 -28.30
CA ARG A 220 15.47 6.15 -28.64
C ARG A 220 14.40 7.04 -28.01
N PHE A 221 13.14 6.62 -28.09
CA PHE A 221 12.02 7.39 -27.52
C PHE A 221 12.02 7.31 -25.99
N THR A 222 12.29 6.13 -25.42
CA THR A 222 12.47 5.96 -23.96
C THR A 222 13.55 6.90 -23.44
N GLY A 223 14.71 6.99 -24.09
CA GLY A 223 15.78 7.92 -23.71
C GLY A 223 15.38 9.40 -23.83
N PHE A 224 14.57 9.77 -24.83
CA PHE A 224 14.04 11.13 -24.98
C PHE A 224 13.07 11.49 -23.85
N VAL A 225 12.12 10.60 -23.53
CA VAL A 225 11.17 10.82 -22.43
C VAL A 225 11.91 10.86 -21.09
N ALA A 226 12.85 9.96 -20.85
CA ALA A 226 13.67 9.97 -19.64
C ALA A 226 14.48 11.27 -19.51
N TRP A 227 15.01 11.80 -20.61
CA TRP A 227 15.64 13.12 -20.64
C TRP A 227 14.67 14.24 -20.21
N ILE A 228 13.41 14.22 -20.67
CA ILE A 228 12.38 15.17 -20.20
C ILE A 228 12.15 15.02 -18.68
N LEU A 229 12.05 13.78 -18.19
CA LEU A 229 11.84 13.51 -16.76
C LEU A 229 12.98 14.05 -15.88
N THR A 230 14.23 14.09 -16.39
CA THR A 230 15.35 14.73 -15.68
C THR A 230 15.16 16.24 -15.43
N LYS A 231 14.20 16.87 -16.11
CA LYS A 231 13.84 18.29 -15.93
C LYS A 231 12.56 18.46 -15.13
N ILE A 232 11.57 17.61 -15.35
CA ILE A 232 10.27 17.69 -14.67
C ILE A 232 10.38 17.23 -13.22
N LEU A 233 10.98 16.07 -12.95
CA LEU A 233 10.97 15.48 -11.60
C LEU A 233 11.61 16.40 -10.53
N PRO A 234 12.76 17.08 -10.77
CA PRO A 234 13.31 18.03 -9.80
C PRO A 234 12.45 19.29 -9.55
N SER A 235 11.49 19.58 -10.41
CA SER A 235 10.57 20.72 -10.23
C SER A 235 9.39 20.40 -9.32
N ILE A 236 9.12 19.11 -9.07
CA ILE A 236 7.97 18.64 -8.28
C ILE A 236 8.37 17.84 -7.04
N LEU A 237 9.47 17.10 -7.11
CA LEU A 237 10.00 16.29 -6.03
C LEU A 237 11.30 16.89 -5.51
N ARG A 238 11.50 16.79 -4.20
CA ARG A 238 12.74 17.21 -3.52
C ARG A 238 13.86 16.19 -3.78
N ALA A 239 13.57 14.91 -3.64
CA ALA A 239 14.52 13.83 -3.85
C ALA A 239 13.82 12.52 -4.27
N ILE A 240 14.54 11.67 -5.01
CA ILE A 240 14.16 10.27 -5.26
C ILE A 240 15.29 9.42 -4.71
N LEU A 241 15.09 8.84 -3.54
CA LEU A 241 16.09 8.08 -2.80
C LEU A 241 15.99 6.60 -3.16
N VAL A 242 17.11 6.03 -3.58
CA VAL A 242 17.24 4.59 -3.89
C VAL A 242 18.50 4.04 -3.26
N HIS A 243 18.39 2.83 -2.68
CA HIS A 243 19.53 2.15 -2.07
C HIS A 243 20.49 1.66 -3.17
N LYS A 244 21.78 2.03 -3.09
CA LYS A 244 22.76 1.62 -4.11
C LYS A 244 23.01 0.12 -4.11
N GLY A 245 23.11 -0.48 -2.92
CA GLY A 245 23.29 -1.92 -2.76
C GLY A 245 22.16 -2.75 -3.39
N GLN A 246 20.90 -2.36 -3.18
CA GLN A 246 19.77 -3.04 -3.81
C GLN A 246 19.82 -2.91 -5.35
N VAL A 247 20.15 -1.73 -5.87
CA VAL A 247 20.29 -1.54 -7.33
C VAL A 247 21.44 -2.37 -7.91
N ASP A 248 22.55 -2.50 -7.19
CA ASP A 248 23.67 -3.34 -7.61
C ASP A 248 23.26 -4.81 -7.71
N VAL A 249 22.48 -5.30 -6.74
CA VAL A 249 21.88 -6.63 -6.77
C VAL A 249 20.98 -6.82 -7.99
N ILE A 250 20.08 -5.87 -8.29
CA ILE A 250 19.23 -5.93 -9.49
C ILE A 250 20.07 -5.92 -10.77
N LYS A 251 21.16 -5.14 -10.80
CA LYS A 251 22.05 -5.10 -11.95
C LYS A 251 22.74 -6.45 -12.17
N ARG A 252 23.27 -7.08 -11.11
CA ARG A 252 23.86 -8.42 -11.18
C ARG A 252 22.85 -9.48 -11.63
N ALA A 253 21.63 -9.44 -11.12
CA ALA A 253 20.55 -10.32 -11.57
C ALA A 253 20.22 -10.12 -13.06
N SER A 254 20.18 -8.85 -13.52
CA SER A 254 19.96 -8.52 -14.92
C SER A 254 21.09 -9.01 -15.85
N GLU A 255 22.33 -9.07 -15.35
CA GLU A 255 23.51 -9.52 -16.11
C GLU A 255 23.48 -11.04 -16.35
N ARG A 256 22.72 -11.82 -15.57
CA ARG A 256 22.49 -13.27 -15.80
C ARG A 256 21.64 -13.57 -17.04
N GLY A 257 20.99 -12.57 -17.64
CA GLY A 257 20.24 -12.73 -18.89
C GLY A 257 18.84 -13.36 -18.75
N LEU A 258 18.41 -13.69 -17.53
CA LEU A 258 17.05 -14.20 -17.26
C LEU A 258 16.02 -13.07 -17.23
N PRO A 259 14.74 -13.33 -17.60
CA PRO A 259 13.66 -12.37 -17.44
C PRO A 259 13.49 -11.93 -15.98
N MET A 260 13.22 -10.64 -15.77
CA MET A 260 12.93 -10.07 -14.45
C MET A 260 11.49 -9.55 -14.41
N ILE A 261 10.76 -9.88 -13.36
CA ILE A 261 9.37 -9.48 -13.13
C ILE A 261 9.33 -8.52 -11.93
N TYR A 262 9.17 -7.23 -12.21
CA TYR A 262 9.06 -6.19 -11.18
C TYR A 262 7.61 -6.08 -10.70
N LEU A 263 7.42 -6.19 -9.38
CA LEU A 263 6.11 -6.23 -8.74
C LEU A 263 6.01 -5.13 -7.67
N PRO A 264 5.85 -3.87 -8.08
CA PRO A 264 5.65 -2.75 -7.16
C PRO A 264 4.26 -2.75 -6.51
N LEU A 265 4.19 -2.25 -5.27
CA LEU A 265 2.93 -1.78 -4.68
C LEU A 265 2.44 -0.53 -5.43
N HIS A 266 1.13 -0.37 -5.59
CA HIS A 266 0.57 0.69 -6.42
C HIS A 266 -0.07 1.82 -5.58
N ARG A 267 0.61 2.95 -5.50
CA ARG A 267 0.17 4.15 -4.76
C ARG A 267 -0.17 5.30 -5.71
N SER A 268 0.59 5.49 -6.78
CA SER A 268 0.45 6.64 -7.69
C SER A 268 0.61 6.26 -9.16
N HIS A 269 0.04 7.07 -10.05
CA HIS A 269 0.40 7.04 -11.47
C HIS A 269 1.88 7.35 -11.75
N LEU A 270 2.61 7.87 -10.77
CA LEU A 270 4.04 8.11 -10.86
C LEU A 270 4.87 6.81 -10.71
N ASP A 271 4.31 5.72 -10.15
CA ASP A 271 5.05 4.48 -9.84
C ASP A 271 5.73 3.87 -11.07
N TYR A 272 4.97 3.57 -12.14
CA TYR A 272 5.52 2.99 -13.37
C TYR A 272 6.45 3.95 -14.14
N VAL A 273 6.28 5.26 -13.94
CA VAL A 273 7.16 6.28 -14.51
C VAL A 273 8.51 6.26 -13.78
N LEU A 274 8.49 6.19 -12.45
CA LEU A 274 9.69 6.11 -11.62
C LEU A 274 10.44 4.80 -11.88
N MET A 275 9.76 3.66 -11.90
CA MET A 275 10.38 2.37 -12.19
C MET A 275 11.15 2.39 -13.52
N THR A 276 10.47 2.79 -14.60
CA THR A 276 11.10 2.91 -15.92
C THR A 276 12.27 3.90 -15.90
N PHE A 277 12.12 5.04 -15.23
CA PHE A 277 13.16 6.07 -15.14
C PHE A 277 14.39 5.63 -14.33
N ILE A 278 14.20 4.90 -13.23
CA ILE A 278 15.26 4.38 -12.37
C ILE A 278 16.06 3.30 -13.11
N LEU A 279 15.38 2.33 -13.73
CA LEU A 279 16.05 1.29 -14.51
C LEU A 279 16.83 1.89 -15.67
N TRP A 280 16.26 2.87 -16.38
CA TRP A 280 16.98 3.63 -17.40
C TRP A 280 18.19 4.38 -16.84
N HIS A 281 18.07 5.02 -15.67
CA HIS A 281 19.17 5.75 -15.02
C HIS A 281 20.38 4.86 -14.76
N TYR A 282 20.14 3.59 -14.38
CA TYR A 282 21.17 2.59 -14.10
C TYR A 282 21.54 1.70 -15.29
N LYS A 283 21.01 1.99 -16.50
CA LYS A 283 21.23 1.22 -17.73
C LYS A 283 20.77 -0.25 -17.63
N ILE A 284 19.79 -0.51 -16.78
CA ILE A 284 19.11 -1.80 -16.70
C ILE A 284 18.01 -1.84 -17.76
N LYS A 285 17.72 -3.03 -18.29
CA LYS A 285 16.66 -3.24 -19.29
C LYS A 285 15.32 -2.73 -18.77
N THR A 286 14.68 -1.81 -19.51
CA THR A 286 13.37 -1.30 -19.13
C THR A 286 12.28 -2.34 -19.44
N PRO A 287 11.32 -2.57 -18.54
CA PRO A 287 10.34 -3.64 -18.64
C PRO A 287 9.15 -3.27 -19.55
N TYR A 288 8.41 -4.29 -19.97
CA TYR A 288 7.06 -4.12 -20.51
C TYR A 288 6.08 -3.91 -19.36
N VAL A 289 5.29 -2.84 -19.40
CA VAL A 289 4.40 -2.44 -18.29
C VAL A 289 2.97 -2.86 -18.61
N ALA A 290 2.36 -3.70 -17.76
CA ALA A 290 0.95 -4.06 -17.91
C ALA A 290 0.05 -2.88 -17.47
N ALA A 291 -0.69 -2.31 -18.42
CA ALA A 291 -1.53 -1.14 -18.19
C ALA A 291 -3.01 -1.45 -18.42
N GLY A 292 -3.89 -0.91 -17.58
CA GLY A 292 -5.33 -1.01 -17.82
C GLY A 292 -5.75 -0.27 -19.10
N ILE A 293 -6.68 -0.84 -19.86
CA ILE A 293 -7.18 -0.24 -21.12
C ILE A 293 -7.78 1.16 -20.94
N ASN A 294 -8.21 1.51 -19.71
CA ASN A 294 -8.68 2.85 -19.36
C ASN A 294 -7.61 3.95 -19.49
N LEU A 295 -6.33 3.58 -19.56
CA LEU A 295 -5.22 4.51 -19.80
C LEU A 295 -4.91 4.71 -21.29
N ASN A 296 -5.56 3.95 -22.19
CA ASN A 296 -5.37 4.05 -23.62
C ASN A 296 -6.18 5.22 -24.23
N ILE A 297 -5.84 6.44 -23.83
CA ILE A 297 -6.42 7.69 -24.34
C ILE A 297 -5.64 8.13 -25.59
N PRO A 298 -6.27 8.78 -26.61
CA PRO A 298 -5.55 9.26 -27.79
C PRO A 298 -4.28 10.06 -27.44
N VAL A 299 -3.22 9.91 -28.26
CA VAL A 299 -1.86 10.44 -28.04
C VAL A 299 -1.14 9.80 -26.85
N PHE A 300 -1.70 9.87 -25.64
CA PHE A 300 -1.07 9.32 -24.43
C PHE A 300 -0.87 7.81 -24.51
N GLY A 301 -1.86 7.07 -25.01
CA GLY A 301 -1.76 5.63 -25.22
C GLY A 301 -0.65 5.24 -26.20
N ARG A 302 -0.37 6.07 -27.22
CA ARG A 302 0.75 5.86 -28.15
C ARG A 302 2.10 6.08 -27.48
N ILE A 303 2.20 7.11 -26.62
CA ILE A 303 3.39 7.37 -25.80
C ILE A 303 3.65 6.19 -24.87
N MET A 304 2.63 5.75 -24.12
CA MET A 304 2.73 4.59 -23.22
C MET A 304 3.18 3.33 -23.95
N LYS A 305 2.59 3.02 -25.12
CA LYS A 305 3.05 1.90 -25.95
C LYS A 305 4.51 2.00 -26.35
N SER A 306 4.94 3.22 -26.71
CA SER A 306 6.33 3.49 -27.11
C SER A 306 7.33 3.42 -25.94
N LEU A 307 6.83 3.42 -24.71
CA LEU A 307 7.60 3.29 -23.46
C LEU A 307 7.58 1.88 -22.86
N GLY A 308 6.89 0.92 -23.47
CA GLY A 308 6.77 -0.45 -22.92
C GLY A 308 5.37 -0.84 -22.45
N GLY A 309 4.42 0.09 -22.43
CA GLY A 309 3.04 -0.18 -21.99
C GLY A 309 2.30 -1.13 -22.93
N PHE A 310 1.77 -2.23 -22.41
CA PHE A 310 0.82 -3.09 -23.11
C PHE A 310 -0.53 -3.09 -22.39
N PHE A 311 -1.62 -3.02 -23.15
CA PHE A 311 -2.95 -2.74 -22.58
C PHE A 311 -3.76 -4.02 -22.33
N ILE A 312 -4.19 -4.19 -21.08
CA ILE A 312 -5.04 -5.29 -20.63
C ILE A 312 -6.43 -4.79 -20.21
N ARG A 313 -7.46 -5.61 -20.45
CA ARG A 313 -8.82 -5.38 -19.96
C ARG A 313 -8.94 -5.77 -18.49
N ARG A 314 -9.71 -5.00 -17.71
CA ARG A 314 -10.03 -5.35 -16.31
C ARG A 314 -10.99 -6.52 -16.19
N LYS A 315 -11.96 -6.62 -17.11
CA LYS A 315 -12.86 -7.77 -17.24
C LYS A 315 -12.47 -8.54 -18.49
N LEU A 316 -12.24 -9.84 -18.31
CA LEU A 316 -11.77 -10.74 -19.37
C LEU A 316 -12.93 -11.47 -20.06
N ASP A 317 -14.16 -11.22 -19.62
CA ASP A 317 -15.37 -11.89 -20.12
C ASP A 317 -16.07 -11.03 -21.17
N LYS A 318 -16.69 -11.67 -22.17
CA LYS A 318 -17.39 -10.96 -23.27
C LYS A 318 -18.72 -10.36 -22.79
N LYS A 319 -19.44 -11.10 -21.94
CA LYS A 319 -20.68 -10.79 -21.22
C LYS A 319 -20.72 -11.65 -19.94
N THR A 320 -21.52 -11.28 -18.95
CA THR A 320 -21.63 -11.97 -17.66
C THR A 320 -21.81 -13.48 -17.88
N GLY A 321 -20.85 -14.28 -17.40
CA GLY A 321 -20.84 -15.74 -17.49
C GLY A 321 -20.11 -16.39 -18.68
N LYS A 322 -19.72 -15.66 -19.75
CA LYS A 322 -18.98 -16.24 -20.90
C LYS A 322 -17.55 -15.69 -21.04
N LYS A 323 -16.57 -16.58 -20.86
CA LYS A 323 -15.13 -16.30 -20.96
C LYS A 323 -14.72 -15.93 -22.41
N ASP A 324 -13.95 -14.85 -22.59
CA ASP A 324 -13.38 -14.47 -23.89
C ASP A 324 -12.13 -15.33 -24.21
N VAL A 325 -12.34 -16.54 -24.74
CA VAL A 325 -11.28 -17.52 -25.01
C VAL A 325 -10.19 -16.93 -25.91
N VAL A 326 -10.55 -16.31 -27.04
CA VAL A 326 -9.57 -15.69 -27.96
C VAL A 326 -8.75 -14.59 -27.28
N TYR A 327 -9.37 -13.70 -26.49
CA TYR A 327 -8.61 -12.65 -25.79
C TYR A 327 -7.62 -13.26 -24.77
N ARG A 328 -8.06 -14.28 -24.02
CA ARG A 328 -7.24 -14.96 -23.01
C ARG A 328 -6.07 -15.69 -23.65
N SER A 329 -6.29 -16.42 -24.74
CA SER A 329 -5.23 -17.08 -25.50
C SER A 329 -4.22 -16.08 -26.06
N ILE A 330 -4.66 -14.95 -26.63
CA ILE A 330 -3.76 -13.91 -27.13
C ILE A 330 -2.92 -13.30 -25.99
N LEU A 331 -3.54 -12.98 -24.85
CA LEU A 331 -2.83 -12.43 -23.70
C LEU A 331 -1.77 -13.40 -23.17
N HIS A 332 -2.14 -14.68 -23.05
CA HIS A 332 -1.27 -15.74 -22.58
C HIS A 332 -0.04 -15.88 -23.48
N ILE A 333 -0.25 -16.14 -24.77
CA ILE A 333 0.84 -16.33 -25.73
C ILE A 333 1.67 -15.05 -25.91
N TYR A 334 1.06 -13.85 -25.83
CA TYR A 334 1.82 -12.60 -25.88
C TYR A 334 2.80 -12.47 -24.70
N ILE A 335 2.40 -12.86 -23.48
CA ILE A 335 3.28 -12.84 -22.32
C ILE A 335 4.36 -13.92 -22.44
N GLU A 336 3.98 -15.13 -22.82
CA GLU A 336 4.91 -16.23 -23.05
C GLU A 336 6.01 -15.84 -24.05
N GLU A 337 5.65 -15.32 -25.22
CA GLU A 337 6.62 -14.89 -26.25
C GLU A 337 7.54 -13.75 -25.78
N LEU A 338 7.04 -12.83 -24.95
CA LEU A 338 7.87 -11.79 -24.33
C LEU A 338 8.89 -12.39 -23.36
N LEU A 339 8.47 -13.34 -22.52
CA LEU A 339 9.38 -14.00 -21.57
C LEU A 339 10.41 -14.85 -22.30
N ARG A 340 10.00 -15.62 -23.33
CA ARG A 340 10.87 -16.44 -24.17
C ARG A 340 11.93 -15.62 -24.90
N SER A 341 11.59 -14.37 -25.26
CA SER A 341 12.55 -13.41 -25.82
C SER A 341 13.38 -12.66 -24.78
N GLY A 342 13.42 -13.15 -23.53
CA GLY A 342 14.24 -12.62 -22.45
C GLY A 342 13.77 -11.26 -21.93
N GLN A 343 12.53 -10.85 -22.18
CA GLN A 343 12.04 -9.50 -21.84
C GLN A 343 11.56 -9.42 -20.40
N SER A 344 11.95 -8.35 -19.71
CA SER A 344 11.46 -8.04 -18.35
C SER A 344 10.06 -7.45 -18.39
N MET A 345 9.28 -7.66 -17.33
CA MET A 345 7.91 -7.16 -17.20
C MET A 345 7.71 -6.42 -15.86
N GLU A 346 6.79 -5.47 -15.85
CA GLU A 346 6.31 -4.79 -14.66
C GLU A 346 4.77 -4.86 -14.62
N PHE A 347 4.20 -5.24 -13.48
CA PHE A 347 2.77 -5.12 -13.23
C PHE A 347 2.44 -5.04 -11.74
N PHE A 348 1.25 -4.53 -11.44
CA PHE A 348 0.79 -4.32 -10.08
C PHE A 348 -0.13 -5.46 -9.65
N LEU A 349 0.27 -6.23 -8.63
CA LEU A 349 -0.52 -7.36 -8.11
C LEU A 349 -1.89 -6.92 -7.59
N GLU A 350 -1.99 -5.74 -7.00
CA GLU A 350 -3.23 -5.17 -6.47
C GLU A 350 -4.30 -4.92 -7.56
N GLY A 351 -3.89 -4.81 -8.82
CA GLY A 351 -4.76 -4.52 -9.97
C GLY A 351 -5.32 -3.09 -10.01
N GLY A 352 -4.98 -2.24 -9.04
CA GLY A 352 -5.35 -0.83 -8.97
C GLY A 352 -4.59 -0.11 -7.86
N ARG A 353 -4.58 1.23 -7.92
CA ARG A 353 -3.97 2.08 -6.88
C ARG A 353 -4.73 1.93 -5.57
N SER A 354 -4.02 1.80 -4.46
CA SER A 354 -4.62 1.88 -3.14
C SER A 354 -5.23 3.28 -2.90
N ARG A 355 -6.40 3.28 -2.24
CA ARG A 355 -7.14 4.48 -1.84
C ARG A 355 -7.14 4.70 -0.34
N SER A 356 -6.62 3.75 0.41
CA SER A 356 -6.57 3.74 1.88
C SER A 356 -5.13 3.79 2.40
N GLY A 357 -4.11 3.70 1.54
CA GLY A 357 -2.70 3.64 1.95
C GLY A 357 -2.25 2.24 2.38
N LYS A 358 -3.20 1.32 2.64
CA LYS A 358 -2.96 -0.11 2.89
C LYS A 358 -2.65 -0.86 1.59
N SER A 359 -1.82 -1.90 1.66
CA SER A 359 -1.64 -2.84 0.55
C SER A 359 -2.94 -3.62 0.32
N LEU A 360 -3.39 -3.68 -0.94
CA LEU A 360 -4.62 -4.38 -1.32
C LEU A 360 -4.38 -5.88 -1.49
N THR A 361 -5.44 -6.68 -1.39
CA THR A 361 -5.38 -8.11 -1.69
C THR A 361 -4.87 -8.36 -3.12
N PRO A 362 -3.81 -9.16 -3.31
CA PRO A 362 -3.20 -9.35 -4.62
C PRO A 362 -4.08 -10.20 -5.55
N LYS A 363 -3.95 -9.94 -6.86
CA LYS A 363 -4.61 -10.66 -7.95
C LYS A 363 -3.58 -11.45 -8.74
N ALA A 364 -3.64 -12.76 -8.60
CA ALA A 364 -2.67 -13.71 -9.13
C ALA A 364 -2.75 -13.97 -10.67
N GLY A 365 -3.59 -13.24 -11.41
CA GLY A 365 -3.92 -13.58 -12.79
C GLY A 365 -2.74 -13.58 -13.78
N LEU A 366 -1.88 -12.56 -13.76
CA LEU A 366 -0.70 -12.54 -14.64
C LEU A 366 0.41 -13.47 -14.13
N LEU A 367 0.51 -13.66 -12.81
CA LEU A 367 1.46 -14.60 -12.21
C LEU A 367 1.17 -16.05 -12.62
N SER A 368 -0.10 -16.42 -12.78
CA SER A 368 -0.43 -17.78 -13.23
C SER A 368 0.09 -18.08 -14.63
N ILE A 369 0.08 -17.07 -15.53
CA ILE A 369 0.63 -17.21 -16.89
C ILE A 369 2.15 -17.40 -16.83
N ILE A 370 2.84 -16.63 -15.98
CA ILE A 370 4.30 -16.72 -15.80
C ILE A 370 4.68 -18.11 -15.24
N LYS A 371 3.97 -18.59 -14.21
CA LYS A 371 4.16 -19.93 -13.65
C LYS A 371 3.98 -21.01 -14.72
N GLU A 372 2.87 -20.98 -15.47
CA GLU A 372 2.59 -21.97 -16.53
C GLU A 372 3.68 -21.96 -17.62
N THR A 373 4.17 -20.77 -17.98
CA THR A 373 5.27 -20.63 -18.96
C THR A 373 6.56 -21.26 -18.45
N LEU A 374 6.85 -21.12 -17.15
CA LEU A 374 8.01 -21.76 -16.52
C LEU A 374 7.83 -23.29 -16.44
N CYS A 375 6.69 -23.76 -15.94
CA CYS A 375 6.42 -25.20 -15.79
C CYS A 375 6.32 -25.96 -17.11
N SER A 376 5.95 -25.29 -18.21
CA SER A 376 5.94 -25.89 -19.56
C SER A 376 7.34 -26.10 -20.15
N GLY A 377 8.41 -25.67 -19.45
CA GLY A 377 9.79 -25.86 -19.90
C GLY A 377 10.24 -24.88 -20.97
N HIS A 378 9.43 -23.87 -21.30
CA HIS A 378 9.76 -22.85 -22.28
C HIS A 378 10.72 -21.78 -21.76
N LEU A 379 10.96 -21.76 -20.45
CA LEU A 379 11.88 -20.86 -19.76
C LEU A 379 12.74 -21.67 -18.79
N GLU A 380 14.03 -21.34 -18.69
CA GLU A 380 14.92 -21.94 -17.71
C GLU A 380 14.54 -21.52 -16.28
N ASP A 381 14.36 -20.21 -16.08
CA ASP A 381 13.93 -19.59 -14.83
C ASP A 381 13.51 -18.12 -15.06
N VAL A 382 12.91 -17.50 -14.04
CA VAL A 382 12.48 -16.10 -14.00
C VAL A 382 12.77 -15.52 -12.62
N TYR A 383 13.36 -14.32 -12.58
CA TYR A 383 13.54 -13.60 -11.32
C TYR A 383 12.32 -12.76 -10.97
N ILE A 384 11.78 -12.97 -9.78
CA ILE A 384 10.75 -12.11 -9.19
C ILE A 384 11.43 -11.03 -8.36
N VAL A 385 11.02 -9.78 -8.58
CA VAL A 385 11.55 -8.60 -7.88
C VAL A 385 10.40 -7.87 -7.18
N PRO A 386 10.17 -8.12 -5.88
CA PRO A 386 9.28 -7.29 -5.07
C PRO A 386 9.83 -5.86 -4.98
N VAL A 387 8.98 -4.85 -5.13
CA VAL A 387 9.39 -3.45 -5.06
C VAL A 387 8.44 -2.66 -4.16
N SER A 388 9.00 -1.79 -3.34
CA SER A 388 8.25 -0.80 -2.58
C SER A 388 8.56 0.62 -3.05
N ILE A 389 7.50 1.44 -3.12
CA ILE A 389 7.60 2.87 -3.40
C ILE A 389 6.73 3.60 -2.36
N ASN A 390 7.34 4.50 -1.61
CA ASN A 390 6.64 5.34 -0.64
C ASN A 390 6.91 6.83 -0.86
N TYR A 391 5.90 7.65 -0.60
CA TYR A 391 5.87 9.08 -0.88
C TYR A 391 5.64 9.85 0.42
N GLU A 392 6.33 10.98 0.60
CA GLU A 392 5.99 11.89 1.70
C GLU A 392 4.63 12.57 1.46
N LYS A 393 4.38 13.04 0.24
CA LYS A 393 3.09 13.58 -0.16
C LYS A 393 2.66 12.97 -1.48
N LEU A 394 1.44 12.43 -1.52
CA LEU A 394 0.93 11.86 -2.74
C LEU A 394 0.51 12.96 -3.72
N MET A 395 0.79 12.74 -5.01
CA MET A 395 0.42 13.70 -6.05
C MET A 395 -1.01 13.51 -6.59
N ASP A 396 -1.57 12.32 -6.41
CA ASP A 396 -2.89 11.98 -6.93
C ASP A 396 -3.96 12.44 -5.92
N GLY A 397 -4.78 13.43 -6.29
CA GLY A 397 -5.79 14.01 -5.39
C GLY A 397 -7.13 13.26 -5.44
N ASN A 398 -8.00 13.54 -4.46
CA ASN A 398 -9.41 13.08 -4.37
C ASN A 398 -9.69 11.70 -3.74
N TYR A 399 -8.73 11.01 -3.14
CA TYR A 399 -9.00 9.69 -2.54
C TYR A 399 -9.92 9.74 -1.33
N SER A 400 -9.78 10.78 -0.49
CA SER A 400 -10.67 11.02 0.65
C SER A 400 -12.14 11.12 0.21
N THR A 401 -12.41 11.82 -0.88
CA THR A 401 -13.77 11.93 -1.43
C THR A 401 -14.31 10.59 -1.98
N GLU A 402 -13.47 9.80 -2.66
CA GLU A 402 -13.85 8.45 -3.11
C GLU A 402 -14.18 7.54 -1.91
N GLN A 403 -13.39 7.61 -0.83
CA GLN A 403 -13.62 6.84 0.40
C GLN A 403 -14.88 7.26 1.15
N LEU A 404 -15.28 8.53 1.04
CA LEU A 404 -16.57 9.03 1.53
C LEU A 404 -17.74 8.72 0.60
N GLY A 405 -17.53 7.90 -0.44
CA GLY A 405 -18.59 7.33 -1.27
C GLY A 405 -19.01 8.21 -2.43
N LEU A 406 -18.30 9.31 -2.68
CA LEU A 406 -18.53 10.12 -3.87
C LEU A 406 -18.07 9.36 -5.13
N PRO A 407 -18.77 9.57 -6.27
CA PRO A 407 -18.45 8.84 -7.48
C PRO A 407 -17.01 9.13 -7.93
N LYS A 408 -16.34 8.07 -8.36
CA LYS A 408 -14.98 8.15 -8.88
C LYS A 408 -14.91 9.14 -10.04
N LYS A 409 -14.20 10.26 -9.84
CA LYS A 409 -13.89 11.18 -10.93
C LYS A 409 -12.79 10.54 -11.79
N PRO A 410 -12.99 10.34 -13.10
CA PRO A 410 -11.94 9.84 -13.96
C PRO A 410 -10.88 10.93 -14.13
N GLU A 411 -9.85 10.89 -13.30
CA GLU A 411 -8.71 11.77 -13.47
C GLU A 411 -7.95 11.35 -14.73
N SER A 412 -7.93 12.22 -15.74
CA SER A 412 -7.03 12.06 -16.87
C SER A 412 -5.62 12.40 -16.41
N PHE A 413 -4.64 11.53 -16.68
CA PHE A 413 -3.20 11.78 -16.44
C PHE A 413 -2.74 13.12 -17.03
N ILE A 414 -3.35 13.55 -18.15
CA ILE A 414 -3.11 14.86 -18.77
C ILE A 414 -3.66 16.01 -17.91
N GLY A 415 -4.80 15.80 -17.25
CA GLY A 415 -5.37 16.74 -16.27
C GLY A 415 -4.48 16.90 -15.05
N ALA A 416 -3.96 15.79 -14.52
CA ALA A 416 -2.98 15.80 -13.43
C ALA A 416 -1.69 16.52 -13.82
N ILE A 417 -1.12 16.22 -15.00
CA ILE A 417 0.07 16.92 -15.53
C ILE A 417 -0.19 18.41 -15.80
N LYS A 418 -1.36 18.79 -16.34
CA LYS A 418 -1.70 20.20 -16.59
C LYS A 418 -1.91 20.98 -15.30
N ALA A 419 -2.57 20.38 -14.31
CA ALA A 419 -2.68 20.94 -12.98
C ALA A 419 -1.29 21.11 -12.38
N LEU A 420 -0.43 20.09 -12.50
CA LEU A 420 0.94 20.10 -12.01
C LEU A 420 1.84 21.13 -12.71
N LEU A 421 1.73 21.33 -14.03
CA LEU A 421 2.43 22.40 -14.75
C LEU A 421 1.96 23.79 -14.30
N LYS A 422 0.68 23.92 -13.92
CA LYS A 422 0.11 25.15 -13.35
C LYS A 422 0.56 25.35 -11.89
N VAL A 423 0.88 24.27 -11.18
CA VAL A 423 1.35 24.24 -9.79
C VAL A 423 2.83 23.79 -9.71
N CYS A 424 3.67 24.17 -10.68
CA CYS A 424 5.13 23.93 -10.68
C CYS A 424 5.89 24.66 -9.52
N ARG A 425 5.20 24.96 -8.42
CA ARG A 425 5.70 25.54 -7.17
C ARG A 425 5.33 24.72 -5.93
N THR A 426 4.46 23.69 -6.01
CA THR A 426 4.25 22.76 -4.89
C THR A 426 5.31 21.68 -4.90
N GLN A 427 6.01 21.53 -3.78
CA GLN A 427 6.94 20.44 -3.54
C GLN A 427 6.19 19.28 -2.89
N PHE A 428 6.29 18.08 -3.46
CA PHE A 428 5.67 16.85 -2.94
C PHE A 428 6.62 16.04 -2.03
N GLY A 429 7.69 16.68 -1.56
CA GLY A 429 8.69 16.06 -0.69
C GLY A 429 9.54 15.02 -1.41
N CYS A 430 9.99 14.03 -0.66
CA CYS A 430 10.86 12.95 -1.11
C CYS A 430 10.05 11.70 -1.48
N VAL A 431 10.60 10.92 -2.40
CA VAL A 431 10.12 9.58 -2.74
C VAL A 431 11.21 8.58 -2.43
N ARG A 432 10.83 7.48 -1.80
CA ARG A 432 11.73 6.38 -1.48
C ARG A 432 11.33 5.15 -2.27
N VAL A 433 12.30 4.56 -2.98
CA VAL A 433 12.12 3.32 -3.75
C VAL A 433 13.10 2.28 -3.24
N ASP A 434 12.58 1.14 -2.81
CA ASP A 434 13.33 0.01 -2.29
C ASP A 434 13.08 -1.21 -3.19
N PHE A 435 14.16 -1.76 -3.74
CA PHE A 435 14.12 -3.01 -4.49
C PHE A 435 14.44 -4.15 -3.53
N CYS A 436 13.53 -5.11 -3.39
CA CYS A 436 13.84 -6.32 -2.64
C CYS A 436 14.80 -7.20 -3.43
N GLN A 437 15.45 -8.12 -2.73
CA GLN A 437 16.32 -9.13 -3.31
C GLN A 437 15.54 -9.95 -4.34
N PRO A 438 16.05 -10.08 -5.57
CA PRO A 438 15.44 -10.91 -6.60
C PRO A 438 15.52 -12.38 -6.18
N PHE A 439 14.45 -13.13 -6.41
CA PHE A 439 14.43 -14.57 -6.14
C PHE A 439 13.99 -15.38 -7.35
N SER A 440 14.51 -16.59 -7.46
CA SER A 440 14.16 -17.58 -8.48
C SER A 440 12.72 -18.05 -8.29
N LEU A 441 11.89 -17.90 -9.32
CA LEU A 441 10.55 -18.47 -9.30
C LEU A 441 10.60 -20.00 -9.27
N LYS A 442 11.57 -20.61 -9.98
CA LYS A 442 11.76 -22.06 -10.00
C LYS A 442 12.06 -22.61 -8.61
N GLU A 443 12.98 -21.99 -7.88
CA GLU A 443 13.31 -22.35 -6.50
C GLU A 443 12.08 -22.27 -5.60
N TYR A 444 11.35 -21.15 -5.65
CA TYR A 444 10.15 -20.96 -4.83
C TYR A 444 9.12 -22.09 -5.06
N LEU A 445 8.88 -22.45 -6.33
CA LEU A 445 7.92 -23.50 -6.68
C LEU A 445 8.39 -24.89 -6.20
N GLN A 446 9.67 -25.20 -6.33
CA GLN A 446 10.24 -26.48 -5.87
C GLN A 446 10.13 -26.63 -4.35
N ASN A 447 10.49 -25.60 -3.59
CA ASN A 447 10.41 -25.64 -2.13
C ASN A 447 8.95 -25.70 -1.63
N THR A 448 8.03 -24.99 -2.29
CA THR A 448 6.60 -25.04 -1.95
C THR A 448 6.02 -26.44 -2.18
N GLN A 449 6.41 -27.11 -3.27
CA GLN A 449 5.96 -28.48 -3.54
C GLN A 449 6.51 -29.49 -2.53
N CYS A 450 7.80 -29.38 -2.19
CA CYS A 450 8.44 -30.27 -1.21
C CYS A 450 7.77 -30.17 0.18
N ASN A 451 7.43 -28.95 0.62
CA ASN A 451 6.76 -28.73 1.90
C ASN A 451 5.32 -29.26 1.92
N GLN A 452 4.63 -29.32 0.77
CA GLN A 452 3.29 -29.92 0.69
C GLN A 452 3.35 -31.46 0.76
N SER A 453 4.37 -32.08 0.14
CA SER A 453 4.56 -33.53 0.17
C SER A 453 4.99 -34.06 1.55
N SER A 454 5.73 -33.29 2.35
CA SER A 454 6.14 -33.70 3.70
C SER A 454 4.99 -33.71 4.71
N VAL A 455 3.94 -32.91 4.51
CA VAL A 455 2.76 -32.87 5.40
C VAL A 455 1.79 -34.02 5.12
N GLN A 456 1.86 -34.66 3.95
CA GLN A 456 1.04 -35.84 3.60
C GLN A 456 1.77 -37.18 3.80
N GLY A 457 3.03 -37.17 4.25
CA GLY A 457 3.89 -38.36 4.33
C GLY A 457 3.77 -39.23 5.59
N SER A 458 2.88 -38.90 6.52
CA SER A 458 2.59 -39.72 7.69
C SER A 458 1.30 -40.54 7.48
N GLU A 459 1.33 -41.52 6.56
CA GLU A 459 0.34 -42.59 6.58
C GLU A 459 0.68 -43.55 7.73
N PRO A 460 -0.24 -43.82 8.67
CA PRO A 460 -0.08 -44.93 9.58
C PRO A 460 -0.29 -46.22 8.78
N ASN A 461 0.70 -47.10 8.81
CA ASN A 461 0.51 -48.50 8.45
C ASN A 461 -0.66 -49.06 9.27
N SER A 462 -1.75 -49.47 8.62
CA SER A 462 -2.57 -50.58 9.13
C SER A 462 -3.55 -51.09 8.08
N ASP A 463 -3.37 -52.36 7.73
CA ASP A 463 -4.50 -53.27 7.56
C ASP A 463 -5.33 -53.22 8.87
N GLY A 464 -6.59 -52.79 8.81
CA GLY A 464 -7.46 -52.74 9.99
C GLY A 464 -8.79 -52.05 9.74
N GLU A 465 -9.88 -52.70 10.12
CA GLU A 465 -11.27 -52.45 9.72
C GLU A 465 -11.89 -51.12 10.23
N LEU A 466 -12.94 -50.72 9.51
CA LEU A 466 -13.75 -49.51 9.67
C LEU A 466 -14.20 -49.23 11.12
N SER A 467 -14.06 -47.98 11.53
CA SER A 467 -14.96 -47.32 12.49
C SER A 467 -15.16 -45.87 12.05
N ALA A 468 -16.41 -45.50 11.78
CA ALA A 468 -16.84 -44.13 11.54
C ALA A 468 -17.09 -43.49 12.91
N ASP A 469 -16.23 -42.55 13.31
CA ASP A 469 -16.49 -41.45 14.26
C ASP A 469 -15.15 -40.92 14.79
N SER A 470 -14.47 -40.10 13.97
CA SER A 470 -13.32 -39.31 14.41
C SER A 470 -13.23 -38.05 13.55
N GLU A 471 -13.60 -36.90 14.12
CA GLU A 471 -13.29 -35.59 13.53
C GLU A 471 -11.77 -35.40 13.53
N PRO A 472 -11.15 -34.88 12.46
CA PRO A 472 -9.72 -34.68 12.42
C PRO A 472 -9.32 -33.53 13.36
N SER A 473 -8.54 -33.85 14.39
CA SER A 473 -8.00 -32.96 15.43
C SER A 473 -6.85 -32.06 14.98
N SER A 474 -6.77 -31.76 13.68
CA SER A 474 -5.79 -30.80 13.13
C SER A 474 -6.55 -29.62 12.54
N PRO A 475 -6.40 -28.40 13.10
CA PRO A 475 -7.15 -27.25 12.63
C PRO A 475 -6.74 -26.88 11.20
N PRO A 476 -7.67 -26.37 10.38
CA PRO A 476 -7.34 -25.99 9.02
C PRO A 476 -6.37 -24.80 9.03
N VAL A 477 -5.25 -24.94 8.31
CA VAL A 477 -4.46 -23.79 7.85
C VAL A 477 -5.44 -22.73 7.35
N ILE A 478 -5.37 -21.51 7.86
CA ILE A 478 -6.33 -20.45 7.53
C ILE A 478 -6.26 -20.14 6.03
N TRP A 479 -7.13 -20.79 5.26
CA TRP A 479 -7.23 -20.61 3.83
C TRP A 479 -8.14 -19.42 3.56
N ARG A 480 -7.56 -18.33 3.04
CA ARG A 480 -8.34 -17.24 2.46
C ARG A 480 -9.18 -17.81 1.31
N HIS A 481 -10.50 -17.86 1.40
CA HIS A 481 -11.38 -18.27 0.28
C HIS A 481 -11.75 -17.07 -0.62
N GLY A 482 -10.74 -16.37 -1.13
CA GLY A 482 -10.97 -15.32 -2.12
C GLY A 482 -11.41 -15.91 -3.47
N SER A 483 -12.62 -15.58 -3.93
CA SER A 483 -13.12 -15.91 -5.28
C SER A 483 -12.16 -15.40 -6.37
N MET A 484 -11.31 -16.29 -6.88
CA MET A 484 -10.50 -16.02 -8.07
C MET A 484 -11.31 -16.38 -9.32
N SER A 485 -11.73 -15.36 -10.08
CA SER A 485 -12.05 -15.57 -11.49
C SER A 485 -10.77 -15.95 -12.21
N SER A 486 -10.51 -17.25 -12.32
CA SER A 486 -9.36 -17.75 -13.03
C SER A 486 -9.39 -17.21 -14.46
N LEU A 487 -8.22 -16.77 -14.96
CA LEU A 487 -8.03 -16.44 -16.37
C LEU A 487 -8.35 -17.63 -17.28
N TYR A 488 -8.53 -18.83 -16.73
CA TYR A 488 -8.75 -20.06 -17.46
C TYR A 488 -10.14 -20.68 -17.29
N GLY A 489 -10.53 -21.38 -18.36
CA GLY A 489 -11.84 -21.97 -18.65
C GLY A 489 -12.10 -23.30 -17.98
N THR A 490 -11.07 -24.14 -17.90
CA THR A 490 -11.14 -25.59 -17.70
C THR A 490 -9.86 -26.08 -17.04
N ASP A 491 -9.94 -26.83 -15.94
CA ASP A 491 -8.89 -27.74 -15.44
C ASP A 491 -7.50 -27.16 -15.08
N ILE A 492 -7.44 -26.01 -14.42
CA ILE A 492 -6.30 -25.75 -13.52
C ILE A 492 -6.71 -26.27 -12.16
N GLY A 493 -6.04 -27.33 -11.68
CA GLY A 493 -6.25 -27.91 -10.35
C GLY A 493 -6.21 -26.83 -9.26
N GLU A 494 -7.04 -26.99 -8.23
CA GLU A 494 -7.19 -26.03 -7.14
C GLU A 494 -5.84 -25.68 -6.48
N GLU A 495 -4.98 -26.69 -6.33
CA GLU A 495 -3.59 -26.57 -5.87
C GLU A 495 -2.77 -25.53 -6.66
N ASN A 496 -2.90 -25.53 -7.99
CA ASN A 496 -2.16 -24.61 -8.83
C ASN A 496 -2.60 -23.15 -8.62
N ARG A 497 -3.87 -22.92 -8.29
CA ARG A 497 -4.39 -21.58 -7.95
C ARG A 497 -3.87 -21.15 -6.58
N GLN A 498 -3.84 -22.08 -5.63
CA GLN A 498 -3.38 -21.81 -4.26
C GLN A 498 -1.90 -21.43 -4.23
N ILE A 499 -1.04 -22.13 -4.98
CA ILE A 499 0.39 -21.78 -5.08
C ILE A 499 0.60 -20.37 -5.63
N VAL A 500 -0.13 -19.99 -6.69
CA VAL A 500 0.03 -18.65 -7.29
C VAL A 500 -0.51 -17.57 -6.34
N LYS A 501 -1.56 -17.87 -5.57
CA LYS A 501 -2.06 -16.99 -4.51
C LYS A 501 -1.03 -16.79 -3.41
N SER A 502 -0.49 -17.87 -2.86
CA SER A 502 0.56 -17.85 -1.83
C SER A 502 1.78 -17.05 -2.33
N LEU A 503 2.22 -17.29 -3.56
CA LEU A 503 3.29 -16.48 -4.17
C LEU A 503 2.95 -14.99 -4.21
N ALA A 504 1.74 -14.63 -4.63
CA ALA A 504 1.32 -13.23 -4.72
C ALA A 504 1.26 -12.56 -3.32
N GLU A 505 0.77 -13.28 -2.31
CA GLU A 505 0.73 -12.82 -0.92
C GLU A 505 2.12 -12.68 -0.33
N HIS A 506 3.03 -13.63 -0.60
CA HIS A 506 4.43 -13.58 -0.20
C HIS A 506 5.14 -12.34 -0.75
N ILE A 507 4.93 -12.03 -2.03
CA ILE A 507 5.49 -10.84 -2.69
C ILE A 507 4.92 -9.56 -2.09
N THR A 508 3.60 -9.47 -1.94
CA THR A 508 2.95 -8.29 -1.35
C THR A 508 3.39 -8.09 0.10
N TYR A 509 3.47 -9.14 0.91
CA TYR A 509 3.99 -9.09 2.27
C TYR A 509 5.42 -8.55 2.30
N THR A 510 6.32 -9.12 1.49
CA THR A 510 7.73 -8.69 1.40
C THR A 510 7.85 -7.22 1.00
N SER A 511 7.08 -6.77 0.00
CA SER A 511 7.05 -5.36 -0.41
C SER A 511 6.50 -4.44 0.69
N THR A 512 5.46 -4.86 1.42
CA THR A 512 4.91 -4.06 2.52
C THR A 512 5.89 -3.93 3.68
N GLN A 513 6.53 -5.04 4.09
CA GLN A 513 7.53 -5.02 5.18
C GLN A 513 8.78 -4.22 4.81
N SER A 514 9.20 -4.24 3.53
CA SER A 514 10.34 -3.45 3.04
C SER A 514 10.06 -1.97 2.78
N THR A 515 8.81 -1.52 2.95
CA THR A 515 8.42 -0.13 2.72
C THR A 515 9.04 0.78 3.79
N ALA A 516 9.91 1.70 3.36
CA ALA A 516 10.47 2.72 4.24
C ALA A 516 9.39 3.73 4.66
N LEU A 517 9.26 3.98 5.96
CA LEU A 517 8.21 4.85 6.52
C LEU A 517 8.65 6.31 6.49
N MET A 518 7.86 7.19 5.88
CA MET A 518 8.22 8.59 5.67
C MET A 518 7.81 9.49 6.84
N SER A 519 8.33 10.72 6.88
CA SER A 519 8.11 11.69 7.97
C SER A 519 6.62 12.01 8.18
N THR A 520 5.89 12.19 7.09
CA THR A 520 4.45 12.41 7.07
C THR A 520 3.64 11.20 7.52
N ASN A 521 4.12 9.97 7.27
CA ASN A 521 3.47 8.76 7.76
C ASN A 521 3.51 8.69 9.28
N LEU A 522 4.69 8.93 9.87
CA LEU A 522 4.89 8.88 11.32
C LEU A 522 4.13 10.00 12.04
N LEU A 523 4.18 11.22 11.52
CA LEU A 523 3.42 12.35 12.09
C LEU A 523 1.90 12.08 12.04
N ALA A 524 1.37 11.65 10.89
CA ALA A 524 -0.04 11.32 10.75
C ALA A 524 -0.47 10.18 11.70
N PHE A 525 0.40 9.18 11.86
CA PHE A 525 0.16 8.05 12.74
C PHE A 525 0.11 8.48 14.22
N LEU A 526 1.07 9.26 14.71
CA LEU A 526 1.05 9.77 16.09
C LEU A 526 -0.17 10.64 16.38
N LEU A 527 -0.54 11.54 15.47
CA LEU A 527 -1.70 12.41 15.64
C LEU A 527 -3.02 11.64 15.68
N LEU A 528 -3.14 10.55 14.93
CA LEU A 528 -4.37 9.74 14.93
C LEU A 528 -4.40 8.68 16.03
N LYS A 529 -3.25 8.10 16.42
CA LYS A 529 -3.22 6.95 17.34
C LYS A 529 -2.92 7.32 18.79
N LYS A 530 -2.20 8.41 19.03
CA LYS A 530 -1.81 8.87 20.38
C LYS A 530 -2.37 10.25 20.72
N HIS A 531 -2.35 11.18 19.76
CA HIS A 531 -2.57 12.62 20.00
C HIS A 531 -3.77 13.21 19.24
N ARG A 532 -4.92 12.52 19.26
CA ARG A 532 -6.13 12.98 18.55
C ARG A 532 -6.61 14.36 18.98
N GLN A 533 -6.49 14.66 20.28
CA GLN A 533 -6.88 15.96 20.84
C GLN A 533 -5.87 17.08 20.61
N GLY A 534 -4.69 16.72 20.08
CA GLY A 534 -3.55 17.60 19.88
C GLY A 534 -2.53 17.50 21.01
N VAL A 535 -1.32 17.99 20.72
CA VAL A 535 -0.16 17.85 21.60
C VAL A 535 0.82 19.00 21.39
N GLU A 536 1.59 19.32 22.44
CA GLU A 536 2.71 20.24 22.37
C GLU A 536 3.85 19.68 21.50
N GLY A 537 4.51 20.54 20.72
CA GLY A 537 5.59 20.17 19.81
C GLY A 537 6.76 19.45 20.50
N ALA A 538 7.09 19.82 21.74
CA ALA A 538 8.14 19.17 22.52
C ALA A 538 7.77 17.72 22.89
N GLN A 539 6.54 17.49 23.36
CA GLN A 539 6.06 16.15 23.67
C GLN A 539 5.92 15.30 22.40
N LEU A 540 5.44 15.89 21.30
CA LEU A 540 5.35 15.21 20.02
C LEU A 540 6.73 14.79 19.48
N ALA A 541 7.77 15.60 19.72
CA ALA A 541 9.16 15.28 19.37
C ALA A 541 9.68 14.07 20.15
N LEU A 542 9.39 13.99 21.46
CA LEU A 542 9.72 12.82 22.29
C LEU A 542 9.00 11.56 21.79
N ASP A 543 7.71 11.68 21.48
CA ASP A 543 6.91 10.54 20.99
C ASP A 543 7.34 10.10 19.58
N LEU A 544 7.83 11.02 18.74
CA LEU A 544 8.41 10.67 17.46
C LEU A 544 9.73 9.90 17.62
N ASP A 545 10.59 10.30 18.55
CA ASP A 545 11.83 9.58 18.82
C ASP A 545 11.58 8.19 19.42
N TRP A 546 10.60 8.07 20.32
CA TRP A 546 10.10 6.80 20.81
C TRP A 546 9.59 5.91 19.67
N LEU A 547 8.71 6.43 18.80
CA LEU A 547 8.16 5.67 17.67
C LEU A 547 9.26 5.19 16.71
N ILE A 548 10.25 6.05 16.41
CA ILE A 548 11.40 5.65 15.59
C ILE A 548 12.19 4.52 16.26
N SER A 549 12.33 4.55 17.58
CA SER A 549 13.02 3.51 18.34
C SER A 549 12.26 2.18 18.32
N GLU A 550 10.94 2.21 18.51
CA GLU A 550 10.06 1.02 18.38
C GLU A 550 10.12 0.41 16.97
N LEU A 551 10.18 1.24 15.94
CA LEU A 551 10.33 0.78 14.55
C LEU A 551 11.69 0.13 14.30
N LYS A 552 12.77 0.62 14.92
CA LYS A 552 14.12 0.03 14.80
C LYS A 552 14.18 -1.35 15.44
N VAL A 553 13.57 -1.54 16.60
CA VAL A 553 13.48 -2.85 17.28
C VAL A 553 12.83 -3.88 16.36
N ARG A 554 11.80 -3.46 15.61
CA ARG A 554 11.08 -4.27 14.61
C ARG A 554 11.78 -4.36 13.25
N GLN A 555 13.04 -3.91 13.16
CA GLN A 555 13.83 -3.87 11.93
C GLN A 555 13.15 -3.14 10.77
N ARG A 556 12.37 -2.09 11.04
CA ARG A 556 11.73 -1.25 10.03
C ARG A 556 12.59 -0.03 9.70
N ASP A 557 12.71 0.30 8.42
CA ASP A 557 13.44 1.49 7.96
C ASP A 557 12.54 2.74 7.92
N VAL A 558 13.13 3.90 8.23
CA VAL A 558 12.48 5.23 8.14
C VAL A 558 13.10 6.06 7.02
N GLY A 559 12.30 6.60 6.11
CA GLY A 559 12.77 7.26 4.88
C GLY A 559 13.42 8.63 5.05
N PHE A 560 13.65 9.10 6.28
CA PHE A 560 14.17 10.43 6.61
C PHE A 560 15.19 10.39 7.77
N THR A 561 15.82 11.52 8.05
CA THR A 561 16.72 11.77 9.19
C THR A 561 16.63 13.22 9.62
N GLY A 562 17.09 13.54 10.83
CA GLY A 562 17.11 14.89 11.37
C GLY A 562 16.68 14.89 12.83
N LYS A 563 16.69 16.07 13.44
CA LYS A 563 16.12 16.24 14.79
C LYS A 563 14.60 16.11 14.73
N PRO A 564 13.95 15.45 15.71
CA PRO A 564 12.51 15.23 15.69
C PRO A 564 11.69 16.52 15.49
N GLU A 565 12.10 17.64 16.08
CA GLU A 565 11.41 18.94 15.98
C GLU A 565 11.42 19.47 14.53
N GLU A 566 12.57 19.40 13.85
CA GLU A 566 12.71 19.81 12.46
C GLU A 566 11.91 18.89 11.52
N VAL A 567 11.87 17.60 11.83
CA VAL A 567 11.08 16.61 11.07
C VAL A 567 9.59 16.90 11.20
N ILE A 568 9.10 17.19 12.42
CA ILE A 568 7.69 17.52 12.66
C ILE A 568 7.30 18.79 11.91
N GLN A 569 8.12 19.84 12.00
CA GLN A 569 7.87 21.10 11.28
C GLN A 569 7.83 20.87 9.77
N TYR A 570 8.78 20.10 9.23
CA TYR A 570 8.84 19.76 7.81
C TYR A 570 7.62 18.94 7.37
N ALA A 571 7.28 17.87 8.09
CA ALA A 571 6.16 16.99 7.77
C ALA A 571 4.81 17.71 7.88
N SER A 572 4.63 18.54 8.91
CA SER A 572 3.45 19.39 9.09
C SER A 572 3.30 20.39 7.95
N ALA A 573 4.39 21.09 7.56
CA ALA A 573 4.37 22.01 6.43
C ALA A 573 4.03 21.30 5.11
N LEU A 574 4.49 20.06 4.93
CA LEU A 574 4.23 19.28 3.73
C LEU A 574 2.78 18.77 3.68
N LEU A 575 2.23 18.28 4.78
CA LEU A 575 0.80 17.90 4.88
C LEU A 575 -0.10 19.14 4.69
N GLY A 576 0.30 20.27 5.26
CA GLY A 576 -0.37 21.56 5.15
C GLY A 576 -1.45 21.76 6.21
N GLU A 577 -1.86 23.02 6.40
CA GLU A 577 -2.83 23.46 7.43
C GLU A 577 -4.21 22.81 7.28
N ASN A 578 -4.54 22.30 6.08
CA ASN A 578 -5.79 21.58 5.84
C ASN A 578 -5.84 20.22 6.55
N LEU A 579 -4.70 19.59 6.84
CA LEU A 579 -4.66 18.26 7.48
C LEU A 579 -4.18 18.36 8.92
N VAL A 580 -3.20 19.22 9.19
CA VAL A 580 -2.61 19.41 10.51
C VAL A 580 -2.63 20.89 10.85
N THR A 581 -3.39 21.25 11.88
CA THR A 581 -3.45 22.61 12.41
C THR A 581 -2.26 22.86 13.32
N ARG A 582 -1.55 23.96 13.09
CA ARG A 582 -0.47 24.45 13.94
C ARG A 582 -0.92 25.74 14.61
N THR A 583 -1.01 25.75 15.93
CA THR A 583 -1.34 26.94 16.72
C THR A 583 -0.17 27.31 17.61
N THR A 584 0.14 28.61 17.67
CA THR A 584 1.11 29.16 18.62
C THR A 584 0.34 29.98 19.64
N GLU A 585 0.51 29.69 20.92
CA GLU A 585 -0.19 30.44 21.96
C GLU A 585 0.33 31.90 22.05
N PRO A 586 -0.54 32.91 22.20
CA PRO A 586 -0.09 34.30 22.32
C PRO A 586 0.67 34.51 23.64
N GLY A 587 2.00 34.63 23.56
CA GLY A 587 2.89 34.92 24.70
C GLY A 587 3.82 33.76 25.10
N ALA A 588 3.59 32.55 24.58
CA ALA A 588 4.50 31.41 24.72
C ALA A 588 5.07 31.03 23.35
N CYS A 589 6.38 30.79 23.25
CA CYS A 589 7.01 30.26 22.02
C CYS A 589 6.72 28.77 21.81
N VAL A 590 5.55 28.30 22.24
CA VAL A 590 5.16 26.88 22.24
C VAL A 590 4.22 26.62 21.07
N GLU A 591 4.55 25.62 20.27
CA GLU A 591 3.78 25.21 19.11
C GLU A 591 2.93 23.99 19.46
N PHE A 592 1.64 24.06 19.15
CA PHE A 592 0.69 22.98 19.38
C PHE A 592 0.23 22.43 18.03
N TYR A 593 0.19 21.10 17.93
CA TYR A 593 -0.14 20.36 16.72
C TYR A 593 -1.40 19.54 16.93
N LYS A 594 -2.37 19.65 16.02
CA LYS A 594 -3.64 18.90 16.10
C LYS A 594 -4.09 18.44 14.71
N PRO A 595 -4.67 17.24 14.55
CA PRO A 595 -5.37 16.88 13.31
C PRO A 595 -6.55 17.83 13.06
N ASN A 596 -6.85 18.11 11.79
CA ASN A 596 -8.04 18.87 11.45
C ASN A 596 -9.32 18.07 11.78
N VAL A 597 -10.39 18.76 12.14
CA VAL A 597 -11.71 18.20 12.51
C VAL A 597 -12.58 17.85 11.30
N GLU A 598 -12.19 18.27 10.09
CA GLU A 598 -12.97 17.93 8.90
C GLU A 598 -12.79 16.44 8.56
N LEU A 599 -13.90 15.72 8.40
CA LEU A 599 -13.90 14.28 8.07
C LEU A 599 -13.08 13.95 6.81
N THR A 600 -13.10 14.82 5.80
CA THR A 600 -12.29 14.65 4.58
C THR A 600 -10.80 14.68 4.87
N ALA A 601 -10.38 15.55 5.79
CA ALA A 601 -9.00 15.70 6.23
C ALA A 601 -8.56 14.51 7.09
N ILE A 602 -9.42 14.01 7.98
CA ILE A 602 -9.12 12.83 8.80
C ILE A 602 -8.95 11.58 7.93
N VAL A 603 -9.83 11.38 6.94
CA VAL A 603 -9.70 10.26 5.98
C VAL A 603 -8.43 10.38 5.15
N GLU A 604 -8.03 11.60 4.76
CA GLU A 604 -6.76 11.82 4.06
C GLU A 604 -5.55 11.61 4.99
N LEU A 605 -5.62 12.03 6.25
CA LEU A 605 -4.57 11.79 7.24
C LEU A 605 -4.43 10.29 7.55
N SER A 606 -5.54 9.55 7.60
CA SER A 606 -5.53 8.10 7.79
C SER A 606 -4.83 7.37 6.64
N TYR A 607 -4.94 7.87 5.40
CA TYR A 607 -4.17 7.33 4.27
C TYR A 607 -2.66 7.34 4.55
N TYR A 608 -2.12 8.43 5.11
CA TYR A 608 -0.69 8.54 5.44
C TYR A 608 -0.33 7.68 6.66
N SER A 609 -1.18 7.65 7.68
CA SER A 609 -1.00 6.84 8.89
C SER A 609 -0.94 5.34 8.58
N ASN A 610 -1.75 4.87 7.63
CA ASN A 610 -1.93 3.45 7.34
C ASN A 610 -0.67 2.72 6.85
N ALA A 611 0.37 3.44 6.39
CA ALA A 611 1.66 2.84 6.03
C ALA A 611 2.37 2.22 7.25
N VAL A 612 2.16 2.79 8.44
CA VAL A 612 2.84 2.39 9.69
C VAL A 612 2.18 1.15 10.32
N LEU A 613 0.89 0.88 10.04
CA LEU A 613 0.12 -0.21 10.67
C LEU A 613 0.82 -1.57 10.60
N SER A 614 1.43 -1.90 9.46
CA SER A 614 2.11 -3.18 9.24
C SER A 614 3.26 -3.47 10.20
N ALA A 615 3.73 -2.46 10.95
CA ALA A 615 4.77 -2.61 11.96
C ALA A 615 4.23 -3.00 13.34
N PHE A 616 2.94 -2.77 13.63
CA PHE A 616 2.36 -2.97 14.97
C PHE A 616 1.15 -3.91 14.96
N ILE A 617 0.82 -4.47 13.79
CA ILE A 617 -0.48 -5.11 13.60
C ILE A 617 -0.64 -6.42 14.38
N LEU A 618 0.44 -7.18 14.57
CA LEU A 618 0.39 -8.45 15.30
C LEU A 618 0.22 -8.20 16.80
N GLU A 619 1.00 -7.28 17.36
CA GLU A 619 0.90 -6.85 18.75
C GLU A 619 -0.47 -6.23 19.04
N SER A 620 -1.02 -5.48 18.09
CA SER A 620 -2.40 -4.98 18.14
C SER A 620 -3.44 -6.07 18.20
N VAL A 621 -3.28 -7.15 17.44
CA VAL A 621 -4.21 -8.30 17.48
C VAL A 621 -4.13 -9.01 18.82
N VAL A 622 -2.92 -9.33 19.28
CA VAL A 622 -2.71 -9.99 20.59
C VAL A 622 -3.24 -9.11 21.72
N SER A 623 -2.98 -7.80 21.67
CA SER A 623 -3.50 -6.83 22.65
C SER A 623 -5.02 -6.80 22.69
N CYS A 624 -5.68 -6.79 21.53
CA CYS A 624 -7.13 -6.86 21.43
C CYS A 624 -7.68 -8.18 21.99
N ALA A 625 -7.04 -9.32 21.69
CA ALA A 625 -7.42 -10.60 22.25
C ALA A 625 -7.30 -10.63 23.77
N VAL A 626 -6.19 -10.11 24.32
CA VAL A 626 -6.00 -9.96 25.78
C VAL A 626 -7.09 -9.09 26.40
N ILE A 627 -7.41 -7.94 25.80
CA ILE A 627 -8.47 -7.04 26.28
C ILE A 627 -9.81 -7.76 26.38
N TYR A 628 -10.15 -8.55 25.37
CA TYR A 628 -11.39 -9.32 25.34
C TYR A 628 -11.39 -10.45 26.38
N CYS A 629 -10.37 -11.30 26.39
CA CYS A 629 -10.31 -12.47 27.27
C CYS A 629 -10.17 -12.09 28.77
N CYS A 630 -9.48 -10.99 29.07
CA CYS A 630 -9.29 -10.51 30.45
C CYS A 630 -10.42 -9.56 30.92
N ASP A 631 -11.45 -9.33 30.09
CA ASP A 631 -12.58 -8.41 30.33
C ASP A 631 -12.15 -7.00 30.78
N LEU A 632 -11.25 -6.39 30.01
CA LEU A 632 -10.61 -5.12 30.37
C LEU A 632 -11.37 -3.92 29.82
N SER A 633 -11.80 -3.02 30.72
CA SER A 633 -12.23 -1.67 30.34
C SER A 633 -11.04 -0.71 30.31
N LEU A 634 -10.64 -0.27 29.12
CA LEU A 634 -9.48 0.63 28.95
C LEU A 634 -9.67 2.02 29.58
N ASP A 635 -10.91 2.48 29.74
CA ASP A 635 -11.21 3.82 30.31
C ASP A 635 -11.18 3.85 31.83
N ASN A 636 -11.48 2.72 32.47
CA ASN A 636 -11.43 2.54 33.92
C ASN A 636 -10.84 1.15 34.21
N ILE A 637 -9.52 1.07 34.39
CA ILE A 637 -8.89 -0.15 34.89
C ILE A 637 -8.94 -0.09 36.41
N PRO A 638 -9.90 -0.73 37.10
CA PRO A 638 -9.82 -0.84 38.54
C PRO A 638 -8.55 -1.62 38.90
N GLY A 639 -7.78 -1.13 39.87
CA GLY A 639 -6.53 -1.77 40.31
C GLY A 639 -6.69 -3.16 40.94
N HIS A 640 -7.91 -3.70 40.96
CA HIS A 640 -8.23 -5.07 41.37
C HIS A 640 -9.32 -5.60 40.42
N MET A 641 -9.13 -6.81 39.88
CA MET A 641 -9.99 -7.54 38.93
C MET A 641 -9.68 -7.33 37.45
N THR A 642 -8.54 -7.84 37.01
CA THR A 642 -8.43 -8.35 35.62
C THR A 642 -8.64 -9.86 35.70
N CYS A 643 -9.54 -10.44 34.91
CA CYS A 643 -9.75 -11.88 34.90
C CYS A 643 -8.52 -12.55 34.26
N PRO A 644 -7.88 -13.53 34.91
CA PRO A 644 -6.82 -14.28 34.26
C PRO A 644 -7.42 -15.08 33.10
N ALA A 645 -6.79 -15.00 31.93
CA ALA A 645 -7.20 -15.73 30.73
C ALA A 645 -6.16 -16.79 30.40
N THR A 646 -6.59 -17.93 29.86
CA THR A 646 -5.64 -18.98 29.47
C THR A 646 -4.89 -18.56 28.20
N ARG A 647 -3.65 -19.06 28.04
CA ARG A 647 -2.85 -18.82 26.83
C ARG A 647 -3.60 -19.23 25.56
N ASP A 648 -4.27 -20.37 25.59
CA ASP A 648 -5.00 -20.93 24.45
C ASP A 648 -6.22 -20.09 24.06
N GLU A 649 -6.97 -19.55 25.03
CA GLU A 649 -8.09 -18.64 24.76
C GLU A 649 -7.64 -17.34 24.08
N ILE A 650 -6.51 -16.77 24.53
CA ILE A 650 -5.95 -15.56 23.93
C ILE A 650 -5.52 -15.84 22.48
N LEU A 651 -4.80 -16.94 22.25
CA LEU A 651 -4.34 -17.30 20.90
C LEU A 651 -5.51 -17.64 19.97
N ALA A 652 -6.52 -18.37 20.44
CA ALA A 652 -7.72 -18.68 19.66
C ALA A 652 -8.48 -17.40 19.27
N THR A 653 -8.62 -16.46 20.20
CA THR A 653 -9.27 -15.17 19.96
C THR A 653 -8.44 -14.31 18.98
N ALA A 654 -7.11 -14.29 19.13
CA ALA A 654 -6.20 -13.61 18.20
C ALA A 654 -6.31 -14.16 16.77
N VAL A 655 -6.38 -15.48 16.63
CA VAL A 655 -6.63 -16.16 15.35
C VAL A 655 -7.99 -15.74 14.77
N GLU A 656 -9.06 -15.73 15.57
CA GLU A 656 -10.39 -15.29 15.14
C GLU A 656 -10.38 -13.84 14.64
N ILE A 657 -9.68 -12.92 15.32
CA ILE A 657 -9.50 -11.53 14.88
C ILE A 657 -8.74 -11.46 13.56
N CYS A 658 -7.66 -12.25 13.39
CA CYS A 658 -6.91 -12.32 12.13
C CYS A 658 -7.76 -12.84 10.97
N GLN A 659 -8.61 -13.85 11.20
CA GLN A 659 -9.55 -14.37 10.19
C GLN A 659 -10.56 -13.29 9.77
N LEU A 660 -11.09 -12.53 10.72
CA LEU A 660 -12.01 -11.44 10.45
C LEU A 660 -11.34 -10.31 9.63
N LEU A 661 -10.08 -9.99 9.95
CA LEU A 661 -9.34 -8.90 9.30
C LEU A 661 -8.46 -9.36 8.14
N GLN A 662 -8.64 -10.58 7.62
CA GLN A 662 -7.81 -11.18 6.57
C GLN A 662 -7.78 -10.40 5.25
N TYR A 663 -8.82 -9.58 5.00
CA TYR A 663 -8.92 -8.71 3.82
C TYR A 663 -8.29 -7.33 4.02
N GLU A 664 -7.98 -6.96 5.27
CA GLU A 664 -7.34 -5.70 5.63
C GLU A 664 -5.82 -5.81 5.63
N PHE A 665 -5.30 -6.95 6.10
CA PHE A 665 -3.87 -7.15 6.32
C PHE A 665 -3.40 -8.49 5.78
N ILE A 666 -2.12 -8.55 5.41
CA ILE A 666 -1.37 -9.80 5.29
C ILE A 666 -0.50 -9.88 6.54
N PHE A 667 -0.98 -10.59 7.56
CA PHE A 667 -0.36 -10.65 8.89
C PHE A 667 1.00 -11.31 8.86
N VAL A 668 1.09 -12.47 8.21
CA VAL A 668 2.30 -13.27 8.10
C VAL A 668 2.60 -13.62 6.65
N SER A 669 3.87 -13.89 6.36
CA SER A 669 4.25 -14.45 5.07
C SER A 669 3.66 -15.87 4.94
N PRO A 670 3.20 -16.30 3.76
CA PRO A 670 2.64 -17.64 3.54
C PRO A 670 3.59 -18.82 3.82
N CYS A 671 4.87 -18.56 4.09
CA CYS A 671 5.86 -19.56 4.48
C CYS A 671 6.00 -19.74 6.01
N LYS A 672 5.24 -18.98 6.81
CA LYS A 672 5.16 -19.12 8.26
C LYS A 672 3.74 -19.51 8.69
N GLN A 673 3.60 -20.19 9.82
CA GLN A 673 2.30 -20.42 10.44
C GLN A 673 1.87 -19.18 11.22
N LEU A 674 0.56 -18.90 11.24
CA LEU A 674 0.06 -17.70 11.91
C LEU A 674 0.09 -17.88 13.43
N GLU A 675 -0.28 -19.06 13.89
CA GLU A 675 -0.41 -19.47 15.29
C GLU A 675 0.95 -19.40 16.00
N GLU A 676 2.01 -19.91 15.35
CA GLU A 676 3.40 -19.81 15.84
C GLU A 676 3.82 -18.34 16.00
N VAL A 677 3.53 -17.50 15.01
CA VAL A 677 3.88 -16.07 15.09
C VAL A 677 3.07 -15.35 16.16
N LEU A 678 1.79 -15.66 16.34
CA LEU A 678 0.98 -15.07 17.42
C LEU A 678 1.48 -15.52 18.80
N ALA A 679 1.93 -16.76 18.93
CA ALA A 679 2.55 -17.28 20.15
C ALA A 679 3.88 -16.55 20.45
N GLU A 680 4.75 -16.36 19.45
CA GLU A 680 5.99 -15.58 19.57
C GLU A 680 5.71 -14.14 20.05
N GLU A 681 4.68 -13.49 19.52
CA GLU A 681 4.30 -12.13 19.90
C GLU A 681 3.72 -12.05 21.32
N LEU A 682 2.94 -13.07 21.73
CA LEU A 682 2.45 -13.19 23.10
C LEU A 682 3.62 -13.38 24.10
N ASP A 683 4.59 -14.22 23.75
CA ASP A 683 5.81 -14.43 24.53
C ASP A 683 6.64 -13.15 24.63
N GLN A 684 6.69 -12.37 23.54
CA GLN A 684 7.33 -11.07 23.57
C GLN A 684 6.62 -10.10 24.53
N MET A 685 5.28 -10.09 24.57
CA MET A 685 4.52 -9.27 25.53
C MET A 685 4.76 -9.69 27.00
N ILE A 686 4.90 -10.99 27.25
CA ILE A 686 5.29 -11.53 28.56
C ILE A 686 6.72 -11.09 28.92
N SER A 687 7.68 -11.22 27.99
CA SER A 687 9.07 -10.81 28.22
C SER A 687 9.24 -9.32 28.49
N MET A 688 8.34 -8.49 27.96
CA MET A 688 8.28 -7.05 28.22
C MET A 688 7.55 -6.70 29.52
N GLU A 689 7.11 -7.70 30.29
CA GLU A 689 6.31 -7.57 31.52
C GLU A 689 4.98 -6.81 31.33
N VAL A 690 4.46 -6.79 30.09
CA VAL A 690 3.11 -6.27 29.81
C VAL A 690 2.06 -7.24 30.37
N LEU A 691 2.37 -8.53 30.32
CA LEU A 691 1.58 -9.62 30.87
C LEU A 691 2.36 -10.33 31.98
N GLN A 692 1.66 -10.68 33.06
CA GLN A 692 2.12 -11.57 34.13
C GLN A 692 1.58 -12.97 33.86
N VAL A 693 2.41 -13.98 34.07
CA VAL A 693 2.04 -15.40 33.87
C VAL A 693 1.93 -16.09 35.22
N ASN A 694 0.83 -16.79 35.43
CA ASN A 694 0.63 -17.68 36.57
C ASN A 694 0.45 -19.11 36.05
N GLU A 695 1.22 -20.04 36.60
CA GLU A 695 1.14 -21.47 36.26
C GLU A 695 0.28 -22.20 37.28
N THR A 696 -0.76 -22.87 36.79
CA THR A 696 -1.65 -23.70 37.61
C THR A 696 -1.63 -25.14 37.11
N LEU A 697 -1.52 -26.10 38.03
CA LEU A 697 -1.61 -27.53 37.72
C LEU A 697 -3.02 -27.86 37.22
N CYS A 698 -3.15 -28.58 36.10
CA CYS A 698 -4.46 -29.07 35.65
C CYS A 698 -5.00 -30.12 36.63
N GLU A 699 -5.92 -29.74 37.51
CA GLU A 699 -6.40 -30.60 38.61
C GLU A 699 -7.30 -31.77 38.16
N ASP A 700 -7.81 -31.75 36.93
CA ASP A 700 -8.91 -32.60 36.45
C ASP A 700 -8.48 -33.96 35.89
N GLN A 701 -7.17 -34.21 35.74
CA GLN A 701 -6.66 -35.45 35.14
C GLN A 701 -5.89 -36.36 36.12
N TYR A 702 -5.71 -35.96 37.38
CA TYR A 702 -4.80 -36.65 38.32
C TYR A 702 -5.47 -37.12 39.61
N THR A 703 -5.00 -38.24 40.14
CA THR A 703 -5.45 -38.82 41.42
C THR A 703 -4.97 -37.99 42.62
N SER A 704 -5.63 -38.07 43.79
CA SER A 704 -5.22 -37.28 44.97
C SER A 704 -3.80 -37.59 45.48
N TYR A 705 -3.25 -38.74 45.06
CA TYR A 705 -1.89 -39.17 45.38
C TYR A 705 -0.86 -38.44 44.51
N GLU A 706 -1.07 -38.40 43.19
CA GLU A 706 -0.28 -37.61 42.23
C GLU A 706 -0.27 -36.12 42.58
N LYS A 707 -1.42 -35.58 43.02
CA LYS A 707 -1.54 -34.20 43.53
C LYS A 707 -0.59 -33.90 44.70
N GLY A 708 -0.52 -34.84 45.65
CA GLY A 708 0.35 -34.71 46.83
C GLY A 708 1.83 -34.91 46.52
N TRP A 709 2.15 -35.58 45.41
CA TRP A 709 3.52 -35.78 44.94
C TRP A 709 4.02 -34.56 44.16
N ALA A 710 3.22 -34.03 43.22
CA ALA A 710 3.53 -32.84 42.44
C ALA A 710 3.69 -31.57 43.29
N GLN A 711 2.84 -31.37 44.31
CA GLN A 711 2.97 -30.24 45.26
C GLN A 711 4.23 -30.33 46.13
N ARG A 712 4.73 -31.54 46.41
CA ARG A 712 6.00 -31.74 47.13
C ARG A 712 7.21 -31.57 46.23
N LEU A 713 7.09 -31.90 44.94
CA LEU A 713 8.13 -31.69 43.95
C LEU A 713 8.36 -30.20 43.67
N SER A 714 7.28 -29.43 43.46
CA SER A 714 7.38 -27.98 43.22
C SER A 714 7.89 -27.20 44.43
N SER A 715 7.63 -27.69 45.65
CA SER A 715 8.16 -27.08 46.88
C SER A 715 9.59 -27.51 47.22
N ASN A 716 10.12 -28.59 46.62
CA ASN A 716 11.47 -29.12 46.86
C ASN A 716 12.44 -28.95 45.67
N MET A 717 12.20 -28.08 44.69
CA MET A 717 13.17 -27.74 43.63
C MET A 717 14.41 -26.96 44.12
N ALA A 718 14.86 -27.21 45.35
CA ALA A 718 16.18 -26.86 45.83
C ALA A 718 16.83 -28.15 46.33
N TRP A 719 17.77 -28.67 45.54
CA TRP A 719 18.70 -29.78 45.85
C TRP A 719 18.14 -31.21 45.69
N ARG A 720 18.34 -31.81 44.51
CA ARG A 720 18.56 -33.25 44.42
C ARG A 720 19.47 -33.59 43.23
N ASP A 721 20.52 -34.36 43.53
CA ASP A 721 21.56 -34.78 42.60
C ASP A 721 21.04 -35.78 41.58
N GLU A 722 21.63 -35.70 40.38
CA GLU A 722 21.49 -36.57 39.21
C GLU A 722 21.80 -38.02 39.58
N ASP A 723 20.79 -38.90 39.64
CA ASP A 723 20.90 -40.36 39.45
C ASP A 723 19.55 -41.01 39.81
N ASP A 724 18.55 -40.92 38.93
CA ASP A 724 17.45 -41.90 38.83
C ASP A 724 16.67 -41.60 37.51
N GLU A 725 16.82 -42.48 36.52
CA GLU A 725 16.02 -42.50 35.29
C GLU A 725 14.61 -43.05 35.61
N GLU A 726 13.77 -42.27 36.28
CA GLU A 726 12.32 -42.52 36.31
C GLU A 726 11.69 -41.79 35.11
N GLU A 727 10.77 -42.47 34.41
CA GLU A 727 9.98 -41.90 33.32
C GLU A 727 9.32 -40.59 33.79
N GLU A 728 9.82 -39.43 33.32
CA GLU A 728 9.19 -38.13 33.58
C GLU A 728 7.79 -38.14 32.96
N GLU A 729 6.76 -38.39 33.78
CA GLU A 729 5.39 -38.05 33.41
C GLU A 729 5.31 -36.53 33.26
N ASP A 730 5.27 -36.04 32.01
CA ASP A 730 5.12 -34.63 31.66
C ASP A 730 3.86 -34.05 32.32
N LEU A 731 4.03 -33.42 33.49
CA LEU A 731 2.94 -32.73 34.20
C LEU A 731 2.40 -31.59 33.33
N LEU A 732 1.12 -31.66 32.97
CA LEU A 732 0.44 -30.61 32.21
C LEU A 732 0.13 -29.39 33.11
N PHE A 733 0.90 -28.32 32.93
CA PHE A 733 0.63 -27.01 33.54
C PHE A 733 -0.19 -26.14 32.59
N GLN A 734 -1.27 -25.54 33.10
CA GLN A 734 -2.03 -24.53 32.37
C GLN A 734 -1.48 -23.14 32.71
N GLN A 735 -0.99 -22.44 31.70
CA GLN A 735 -0.51 -21.07 31.82
C GLN A 735 -1.67 -20.08 31.67
N THR A 736 -1.87 -19.27 32.71
CA THR A 736 -2.83 -18.15 32.68
C THR A 736 -2.08 -16.84 32.63
N CYS A 737 -2.56 -15.91 31.80
CA CYS A 737 -1.99 -14.59 31.58
C CYS A 737 -2.91 -13.52 32.17
N GLN A 738 -2.30 -12.52 32.79
CA GLN A 738 -2.99 -11.36 33.37
C GLN A 738 -2.25 -10.08 32.98
N VAL A 739 -2.95 -8.98 32.73
CA VAL A 739 -2.29 -7.70 32.41
C VAL A 739 -1.62 -7.11 33.64
N ASN A 740 -0.39 -6.62 33.47
CA ASN A 740 0.33 -5.91 34.52
C ASN A 740 -0.22 -4.49 34.71
N VAL A 741 -1.16 -4.33 35.65
CA VAL A 741 -1.82 -3.04 35.96
C VAL A 741 -0.97 -2.15 36.88
N GLU A 742 0.02 -2.72 37.58
CA GLU A 742 0.90 -1.96 38.50
C GLU A 742 1.77 -0.94 37.75
N ARG A 743 2.08 -1.24 36.49
CA ARG A 743 2.93 -0.45 35.61
C ARG A 743 2.10 0.36 34.61
N ALA A 744 2.09 1.69 34.81
CA ALA A 744 1.34 2.60 33.92
C ALA A 744 1.79 2.53 32.45
N ASP A 745 3.08 2.28 32.20
CA ASP A 745 3.63 2.16 30.86
C ASP A 745 3.13 0.91 30.10
N CYS A 746 2.87 -0.19 30.82
CA CYS A 746 2.28 -1.41 30.24
C CYS A 746 0.84 -1.15 29.75
N VAL A 747 0.05 -0.45 30.56
CA VAL A 747 -1.30 -0.04 30.21
C VAL A 747 -1.30 0.93 29.02
N GLU A 748 -0.41 1.91 28.99
CA GLU A 748 -0.30 2.84 27.87
C GLU A 748 0.08 2.15 26.56
N LYS A 749 0.99 1.15 26.61
CA LYS A 749 1.32 0.32 25.45
C LYS A 749 0.12 -0.47 24.95
N LEU A 750 -0.64 -1.11 25.85
CA LEU A 750 -1.84 -1.87 25.50
C LEU A 750 -2.89 -0.96 24.83
N LYS A 751 -3.12 0.24 25.40
CA LYS A 751 -4.01 1.26 24.80
C LYS A 751 -3.53 1.69 23.42
N PHE A 752 -2.22 1.93 23.25
CA PHE A 752 -1.66 2.29 21.96
C PHE A 752 -1.88 1.18 20.92
N PHE A 753 -1.61 -0.08 21.26
CA PHE A 753 -1.81 -1.21 20.37
C PHE A 753 -3.28 -1.41 20.01
N HIS A 754 -4.21 -1.23 20.95
CA HIS A 754 -5.65 -1.23 20.68
C HIS A 754 -6.04 -0.15 19.67
N GLN A 755 -5.59 1.10 19.86
CA GLN A 755 -5.93 2.24 18.99
C GLN A 755 -5.46 2.07 17.53
N VAL A 756 -4.42 1.29 17.30
CA VAL A 756 -3.95 0.93 15.95
C VAL A 756 -5.04 0.15 15.19
N LEU A 757 -5.73 -0.78 15.85
CA LEU A 757 -6.73 -1.67 15.25
C LEU A 757 -8.18 -1.16 15.35
N ALA A 758 -8.47 -0.37 16.39
CA ALA A 758 -9.82 0.08 16.75
C ALA A 758 -10.67 0.64 15.59
N PRO A 759 -10.13 1.46 14.66
CA PRO A 759 -10.94 1.94 13.52
C PRO A 759 -11.50 0.86 12.61
N PHE A 760 -10.72 -0.20 12.39
CA PHE A 760 -11.12 -1.30 11.52
C PHE A 760 -12.18 -2.14 12.23
N LEU A 761 -11.98 -2.43 13.52
CA LEU A 761 -12.96 -3.11 14.36
C LEU A 761 -14.28 -2.35 14.40
N GLU A 762 -14.23 -1.01 14.49
CA GLU A 762 -15.44 -0.18 14.43
C GLU A 762 -16.14 -0.24 13.05
N SER A 763 -15.41 -0.20 11.93
CA SER A 763 -16.00 -0.42 10.60
C SER A 763 -16.70 -1.79 10.49
N TYR A 764 -16.09 -2.82 11.06
CA TYR A 764 -16.61 -4.18 11.05
C TYR A 764 -17.83 -4.32 11.96
N TYR A 765 -17.82 -3.69 13.13
CA TYR A 765 -18.97 -3.62 14.05
C TYR A 765 -20.18 -3.00 13.36
N VAL A 766 -20.01 -1.85 12.71
CA VAL A 766 -21.11 -1.18 11.98
C VAL A 766 -21.66 -2.09 10.89
N THR A 767 -20.80 -2.81 10.18
CA THR A 767 -21.21 -3.76 9.15
C THR A 767 -22.02 -4.92 9.75
N ALA A 768 -21.57 -5.53 10.85
CA ALA A 768 -22.26 -6.60 11.55
C ALA A 768 -23.65 -6.16 12.06
N CYS A 769 -23.75 -4.97 12.67
CA CYS A 769 -25.02 -4.42 13.10
C CYS A 769 -26.00 -4.22 11.93
N GLN A 770 -25.51 -3.80 10.76
CA GLN A 770 -26.35 -3.59 9.58
C GLN A 770 -26.75 -4.91 8.92
N ILE A 771 -25.91 -5.94 8.97
CA ILE A 771 -26.29 -7.32 8.58
C ILE A 771 -27.50 -7.77 9.41
N ASN A 772 -27.44 -7.60 10.73
CA ASN A 772 -28.55 -7.99 11.62
C ASN A 772 -29.84 -7.18 11.38
N LYS A 773 -29.73 -5.89 11.07
CA LYS A 773 -30.88 -4.97 10.91
C LYS A 773 -31.53 -5.00 9.52
N CYS A 774 -30.75 -5.19 8.46
CA CYS A 774 -31.20 -4.88 7.11
C CYS A 774 -31.31 -6.11 6.19
N LEU A 775 -30.65 -7.23 6.49
CA LEU A 775 -30.71 -8.43 5.63
C LEU A 775 -31.86 -9.38 5.98
N HIS A 776 -33.01 -8.84 6.37
CA HIS A 776 -34.25 -9.62 6.42
C HIS A 776 -34.81 -9.95 5.03
N ALA A 777 -34.24 -9.35 3.97
CA ALA A 777 -34.60 -9.56 2.57
C ALA A 777 -33.36 -9.41 1.65
N GLN A 778 -33.48 -9.88 0.40
CA GLN A 778 -32.45 -9.73 -0.64
C GLN A 778 -32.26 -8.26 -1.02
N LEU A 779 -31.03 -7.76 -0.90
CA LEU A 779 -30.66 -6.41 -1.30
C LEU A 779 -29.58 -6.45 -2.38
N THR A 780 -29.46 -5.39 -3.15
CA THR A 780 -28.28 -5.24 -4.01
C THR A 780 -27.08 -4.85 -3.15
N GLU A 781 -25.89 -5.35 -3.48
CA GLU A 781 -24.66 -5.01 -2.74
C GLU A 781 -24.41 -3.49 -2.73
N SER A 782 -24.77 -2.79 -3.80
CA SER A 782 -24.64 -1.33 -3.86
C SER A 782 -25.56 -0.60 -2.88
N GLU A 783 -26.81 -1.06 -2.74
CA GLU A 783 -27.77 -0.48 -1.78
C GLU A 783 -27.33 -0.83 -0.36
N PHE A 784 -26.95 -2.08 -0.10
CA PHE A 784 -26.49 -2.51 1.21
C PHE A 784 -25.23 -1.75 1.67
N LEU A 785 -24.23 -1.61 0.79
CA LEU A 785 -23.04 -0.78 1.08
C LEU A 785 -23.40 0.69 1.31
N HIS A 786 -24.42 1.22 0.63
CA HIS A 786 -24.90 2.57 0.89
C HIS A 786 -25.49 2.70 2.30
N HIS A 787 -26.31 1.74 2.73
CA HIS A 787 -26.87 1.70 4.09
C HIS A 787 -25.78 1.63 5.17
N ILE A 788 -24.81 0.72 5.01
CA ILE A 788 -23.67 0.59 5.95
C ILE A 788 -22.91 1.91 6.04
N HIS A 789 -22.60 2.53 4.91
CA HIS A 789 -21.83 3.76 4.88
C HIS A 789 -22.60 4.96 5.46
N MET A 790 -23.92 5.03 5.22
CA MET A 790 -24.77 6.04 5.83
C MET A 790 -24.82 5.91 7.36
N GLU A 791 -24.91 4.68 7.87
CA GLU A 791 -24.86 4.45 9.32
C GLU A 791 -23.50 4.81 9.91
N ALA A 792 -22.39 4.43 9.26
CA ALA A 792 -21.05 4.80 9.71
C ALA A 792 -20.89 6.32 9.82
N LYS A 793 -21.37 7.06 8.80
CA LYS A 793 -21.40 8.54 8.83
C LYS A 793 -22.25 9.06 9.97
N ARG A 794 -23.46 8.53 10.15
CA ARG A 794 -24.38 8.95 11.22
C ARG A 794 -23.73 8.79 12.59
N ARG A 795 -23.07 7.66 12.85
CA ARG A 795 -22.35 7.41 14.11
C ARG A 795 -21.24 8.43 14.36
N VAL A 796 -20.49 8.81 13.33
CA VAL A 796 -19.48 9.87 13.44
C VAL A 796 -20.13 11.23 13.75
N PHE A 797 -21.19 11.60 13.03
CA PHE A 797 -21.88 12.88 13.27
C PHE A 797 -22.53 12.97 14.66
N ASP A 798 -23.07 11.86 15.16
CA ASP A 798 -23.70 11.77 16.47
C ASP A 798 -22.68 11.58 17.61
N ASN A 799 -21.37 11.60 17.33
CA ASN A 799 -20.26 11.33 18.27
C ASN A 799 -20.38 9.96 18.98
N LEU A 800 -20.98 8.98 18.31
CA LEU A 800 -21.05 7.58 18.77
C LEU A 800 -19.83 6.76 18.34
N ALA A 801 -19.03 7.29 17.42
CA ALA A 801 -17.82 6.65 16.93
C ALA A 801 -16.57 7.30 17.54
N SER A 802 -15.77 6.49 18.23
CA SER A 802 -14.50 6.92 18.83
C SER A 802 -13.45 7.21 17.74
N ASN A 803 -13.54 6.52 16.61
CA ASN A 803 -12.60 6.65 15.49
C ASN A 803 -13.34 7.10 14.22
N GLU A 804 -13.21 8.37 13.86
CA GLU A 804 -13.89 8.94 12.69
C GLU A 804 -13.47 8.30 11.35
N GLU A 805 -12.26 7.75 11.28
CA GLU A 805 -11.77 7.02 10.10
C GLU A 805 -12.50 5.69 9.84
N SER A 806 -13.33 5.20 10.77
CA SER A 806 -14.16 3.99 10.60
C SER A 806 -15.17 4.10 9.44
N VAL A 807 -15.40 5.33 8.94
CA VAL A 807 -16.27 5.61 7.79
C VAL A 807 -15.67 5.17 6.43
N VAL A 808 -14.39 4.80 6.40
CA VAL A 808 -13.67 4.47 5.16
C VAL A 808 -14.34 3.29 4.42
N LEU A 809 -14.84 3.57 3.22
CA LEU A 809 -15.59 2.61 2.40
C LEU A 809 -14.80 1.33 2.05
N ASP A 810 -13.47 1.42 1.94
CA ASP A 810 -12.60 0.25 1.70
C ASP A 810 -12.72 -0.78 2.83
N SER A 811 -12.67 -0.33 4.10
CA SER A 811 -12.78 -1.20 5.27
C SER A 811 -14.18 -1.82 5.37
N LEU A 812 -15.24 -1.04 5.13
CA LEU A 812 -16.63 -1.54 5.09
C LEU A 812 -16.83 -2.62 4.02
N LYS A 813 -16.18 -2.49 2.85
CA LYS A 813 -16.21 -3.51 1.80
C LYS A 813 -15.41 -4.76 2.16
N ASN A 814 -14.32 -4.60 2.88
CA ASN A 814 -13.51 -5.73 3.34
C ASN A 814 -14.24 -6.52 4.45
N ALA A 815 -14.94 -5.82 5.34
CA ALA A 815 -15.85 -6.44 6.31
C ALA A 815 -16.91 -7.30 5.61
N LEU A 816 -17.57 -6.77 4.58
CA LEU A 816 -18.57 -7.51 3.82
C LEU A 816 -18.00 -8.81 3.21
N LYS A 817 -16.79 -8.76 2.64
CA LYS A 817 -16.13 -9.96 2.11
C LYS A 817 -15.81 -10.96 3.21
N SER A 818 -15.33 -10.49 4.36
CA SER A 818 -15.02 -11.37 5.48
C SER A 818 -16.26 -12.09 6.00
N PHE A 819 -17.38 -11.37 6.18
CA PHE A 819 -18.64 -11.98 6.59
C PHE A 819 -19.19 -12.97 5.55
N SER A 820 -18.86 -12.77 4.26
CA SER A 820 -19.20 -13.75 3.23
C SER A 820 -18.37 -15.03 3.33
N ASP A 821 -17.07 -14.91 3.60
CA ASP A 821 -16.19 -16.07 3.80
C ASP A 821 -16.54 -16.84 5.08
N LEU A 822 -16.97 -16.13 6.13
CA LEU A 822 -17.49 -16.71 7.38
C LEU A 822 -18.89 -17.34 7.23
N LYS A 823 -19.45 -17.38 6.01
CA LYS A 823 -20.77 -17.95 5.71
C LYS A 823 -21.91 -17.30 6.51
N ILE A 824 -21.81 -16.00 6.78
CA ILE A 824 -22.87 -15.20 7.40
C ILE A 824 -23.77 -14.59 6.32
N ILE A 825 -23.17 -14.18 5.21
CA ILE A 825 -23.90 -13.64 4.05
C ILE A 825 -23.48 -14.35 2.76
N ASP A 826 -24.41 -14.46 1.83
CA ASP A 826 -24.14 -14.91 0.47
C ASP A 826 -24.12 -13.72 -0.49
N ILE A 827 -23.12 -13.72 -1.38
CA ILE A 827 -22.99 -12.73 -2.44
C ILE A 827 -23.01 -13.45 -3.79
N TYR A 828 -24.09 -13.26 -4.55
CA TYR A 828 -24.29 -13.88 -5.85
C TYR A 828 -24.67 -12.86 -6.92
N CYS A 829 -24.64 -13.26 -8.18
CA CYS A 829 -24.91 -12.37 -9.31
C CYS A 829 -26.22 -12.73 -9.98
N VAL A 830 -27.13 -11.76 -10.10
CA VAL A 830 -28.36 -11.85 -10.89
C VAL A 830 -28.25 -10.87 -12.05
N GLY A 831 -28.03 -11.39 -13.27
CA GLY A 831 -27.78 -10.56 -14.44
C GLY A 831 -26.50 -9.72 -14.31
N ASN A 832 -26.65 -8.39 -14.19
CA ASN A 832 -25.52 -7.45 -13.98
C ASN A 832 -25.41 -6.94 -12.54
N MET A 833 -26.29 -7.39 -11.65
CA MET A 833 -26.40 -6.92 -10.28
C MET A 833 -25.81 -7.96 -9.33
N ARG A 834 -25.07 -7.52 -8.32
CA ARG A 834 -24.61 -8.37 -7.22
C ARG A 834 -25.63 -8.23 -6.09
N MET A 835 -26.18 -9.35 -5.68
CA MET A 835 -27.16 -9.46 -4.60
C MET A 835 -26.45 -9.91 -3.33
N VAL A 836 -26.98 -9.48 -2.18
CA VAL A 836 -26.53 -9.86 -0.85
C VAL A 836 -27.74 -10.33 -0.07
N GLU A 837 -27.62 -11.51 0.55
CA GLU A 837 -28.63 -12.07 1.46
C GLU A 837 -27.95 -12.74 2.66
N LEU A 838 -28.72 -13.00 3.72
CA LEU A 838 -28.24 -13.85 4.82
C LEU A 838 -28.08 -15.28 4.30
N HIS A 839 -27.03 -15.96 4.76
CA HIS A 839 -26.84 -17.36 4.43
C HIS A 839 -27.98 -18.23 5.02
N ASP A 840 -28.38 -19.29 4.32
CA ASP A 840 -29.56 -20.13 4.65
C ASP A 840 -29.35 -21.09 5.85
N HIS A 841 -28.34 -20.90 6.69
CA HIS A 841 -28.03 -21.80 7.81
C HIS A 841 -28.77 -21.39 9.10
N PHE A 842 -29.30 -22.36 9.85
CA PHE A 842 -30.09 -22.13 11.07
C PHE A 842 -29.36 -21.31 12.16
N GLU A 843 -28.02 -21.40 12.20
CA GLU A 843 -27.14 -20.78 13.21
C GLU A 843 -26.65 -19.36 12.84
N VAL A 844 -27.03 -18.81 11.68
CA VAL A 844 -26.46 -17.53 11.20
C VAL A 844 -26.74 -16.38 12.18
N LYS A 845 -27.92 -16.36 12.79
CA LYS A 845 -28.25 -15.32 13.78
C LYS A 845 -27.30 -15.36 14.98
N GLU A 846 -27.06 -16.53 15.54
CA GLU A 846 -26.15 -16.71 16.68
C GLU A 846 -24.73 -16.29 16.31
N LYS A 847 -24.24 -16.66 15.11
CA LYS A 847 -22.93 -16.22 14.61
C LYS A 847 -22.85 -14.69 14.47
N VAL A 848 -23.89 -14.04 13.94
CA VAL A 848 -23.94 -12.58 13.83
C VAL A 848 -23.89 -11.92 15.21
N TYR A 849 -24.68 -12.42 16.18
CA TYR A 849 -24.68 -11.89 17.54
C TYR A 849 -23.32 -12.07 18.22
N LYS A 850 -22.68 -13.25 18.08
CA LYS A 850 -21.32 -13.51 18.57
C LYS A 850 -20.34 -12.45 18.06
N TYR A 851 -20.34 -12.16 16.76
CA TYR A 851 -19.43 -11.14 16.21
C TYR A 851 -19.80 -9.72 16.61
N ILE A 852 -21.08 -9.40 16.80
CA ILE A 852 -21.48 -8.09 17.32
C ILE A 852 -20.93 -7.89 18.73
N GLU A 853 -21.09 -8.87 19.61
CA GLU A 853 -20.60 -8.81 21.00
C GLU A 853 -19.07 -8.70 21.05
N LEU A 854 -18.37 -9.58 20.32
CA LEU A 854 -16.91 -9.52 20.18
C LEU A 854 -16.44 -8.14 19.71
N LEU A 855 -17.03 -7.62 18.63
CA LEU A 855 -16.64 -6.34 18.05
C LEU A 855 -17.05 -5.13 18.90
N GLU A 856 -18.11 -5.26 19.70
CA GLU A 856 -18.56 -4.22 20.63
C GLU A 856 -17.54 -3.98 21.75
N VAL A 857 -16.99 -5.06 22.31
CA VAL A 857 -15.90 -4.98 23.29
C VAL A 857 -14.61 -4.50 22.62
N LEU A 858 -14.25 -5.08 21.48
CA LEU A 858 -12.95 -4.84 20.85
C LEU A 858 -12.80 -3.42 20.28
N LYS A 859 -13.87 -2.77 19.82
CA LYS A 859 -13.77 -1.41 19.24
C LYS A 859 -13.46 -0.33 20.30
N GLY A 860 -13.66 -0.64 21.59
CA GLY A 860 -13.73 0.36 22.68
C GLY A 860 -14.99 1.20 22.56
#